data_AF-A0A7W5CBQ4-F1
#
_entry.id   AF-A0A7W5CBQ4-F1
#
_cell.length_a   1.000
_cell.length_b   1.000
_cell.length_c   1.000
_cell.angle_alpha   90.00
_cell.angle_beta   90.00
_cell.angle_gamma   90.00
#
_symmetry.space_group_name_H-M   'P 1'
#
loop_
_entity.id
_entity.type
_entity.pdbx_description
1 polymer ?
#
loop_
_entity_poly.entity_id
_entity_poly.type
_entity_poly.pdbx_seq_one_letter_code
_entity_poly.pdbx_strand_id
1 'polypeptide(L)'
;MRDSMPRRMIQQQMYARERRGIFRSTEGYDTIAKSSGLDPSFIKKMLHPYCVYDAPTELAARGEKDEALYPETMHLLHLENGDVLLGRSIYQAADFTGLRSAFFTHNYLIPHETVRESADDYKSWLKAAFTSSYQIDNGMELPELSSLPVQAASAVKPSNRSLLSLLNMGEKPFKQLLYAVMSAVSGKKKMYVSLDVPIAQLPEKALQLLHVLYASLPYAYRNQLGFITYAKEPQSRKSIHLTFVEQGSLRPGDRSIEKDYAFDFVSGRISNVELDGVEHPFLDFAWNHLDNPEHADRFFQFAESMLAGMDPARRLAAASYHELSVLYQIEEGNEALYEAHKPMVLRVLLDYLRPAGALDTKLRLNDVMLSRFDYEFDRIRQGFVPEAFIVEAFKDYYVIDRPNIESKLVTYFVHALNDAGKRNGQETIDSIYAAVESNLALSQAFFAKLLFDRRLADRLLLPYIEKKLGALTGAKSVLEQIESLGSIHPALFGYESFQELARQQLASKLERERYSITTSSKVLTQLSKLAGEARTQSRKQPPAYPAADLYELLELAVYRGMLSELNLEKLTKDQLGQATFLSHKDQLKQWENELSDPRQKSSAQTLLALYDWLMLPEPTADLFGRLAPSEVSRVQQAGRRMLSDQLELKEAPRLTLAFLSSSDLEAVDYAGLIDYWQQHAHSKELIYRFFQWTEKEPDFIKARGFVPAYAAAVVGYFKKHDRNAFKKRTYRKLYFEKAGPALKAVYKQAERELASPLAKLFRQNRKGTLITSLAAIGIVLVTAGIMFSLSDKGDSKNEEAILPGATPTAEAGSDEPDTLVYAEHSEAAEGEEASTSLVFLFKDGAACAAFAPNTLKIQAPSAEAVEYKELELLADCADTSDAALNTVNPDGTEETTGSDGSNESNGSDLVETDAPISPAATPSETPITDGSSATGNQADAGETTDSATDTSPQPSPSSTADTLFANYESRVVIQLGKQVEIPGDSAILIGETEYRLTKL
;
A
#
# COMPACT_ATOMS: atom_id res chain seq x y z
N MET A 1 -9.14 -53.18 6.58
CA MET A 1 -8.67 -54.39 5.86
C MET A 1 -8.23 -53.97 4.46
N ARG A 2 -6.95 -53.61 4.30
CA ARG A 2 -6.20 -53.44 3.04
C ARG A 2 -4.80 -52.95 3.42
N ASP A 3 -3.97 -53.91 3.81
CA ASP A 3 -2.54 -53.68 4.00
C ASP A 3 -1.84 -55.02 3.73
N SER A 4 -1.78 -55.36 2.44
CA SER A 4 -1.33 -56.67 1.94
C SER A 4 -0.76 -56.57 0.53
N MET A 5 -0.04 -55.47 0.25
CA MET A 5 0.98 -55.49 -0.80
C MET A 5 2.22 -56.14 -0.17
N PRO A 6 2.82 -57.18 -0.78
CA PRO A 6 4.03 -57.77 -0.24
C PRO A 6 5.17 -56.75 -0.30
N ARG A 7 5.78 -56.45 0.86
CA ARG A 7 6.97 -55.59 0.95
C ARG A 7 8.02 -56.05 -0.04
N ARG A 8 8.57 -55.13 -0.84
CA ARG A 8 9.67 -55.44 -1.74
C ARG A 8 10.91 -55.85 -0.94
N MET A 9 11.56 -56.93 -1.33
CA MET A 9 12.84 -57.36 -0.73
C MET A 9 14.02 -56.64 -1.39
N ILE A 10 15.15 -56.57 -0.68
CA ILE A 10 16.41 -56.04 -1.18
C ILE A 10 16.93 -56.97 -2.27
N GLN A 11 17.23 -56.41 -3.44
CA GLN A 11 17.68 -57.15 -4.61
C GLN A 11 19.20 -57.08 -4.77
N GLN A 12 19.80 -58.06 -5.44
CA GLN A 12 21.24 -58.16 -5.64
C GLN A 12 21.62 -58.27 -7.12
N GLN A 13 22.76 -57.69 -7.50
CA GLN A 13 23.39 -57.86 -8.82
C GLN A 13 24.90 -58.05 -8.64
N MET A 14 25.47 -59.04 -9.32
CA MET A 14 26.92 -59.25 -9.44
C MET A 14 27.35 -59.08 -10.89
N TYR A 15 28.42 -58.30 -11.10
CA TYR A 15 28.95 -57.94 -12.41
C TYR A 15 30.47 -58.17 -12.44
N ALA A 16 30.95 -58.83 -13.48
CA ALA A 16 32.36 -59.15 -13.64
C ALA A 16 32.67 -59.41 -15.12
N ARG A 17 33.96 -59.58 -15.45
CA ARG A 17 34.38 -60.17 -16.72
C ARG A 17 34.41 -61.69 -16.60
N GLU A 18 33.59 -62.37 -17.39
CA GLU A 18 33.46 -63.84 -17.38
C GLU A 18 33.27 -64.40 -18.81
N ARG A 19 33.30 -65.73 -18.96
CA ARG A 19 33.03 -66.50 -20.18
C ARG A 19 31.63 -66.27 -20.76
N ARG A 20 30.66 -65.95 -19.90
CA ARG A 20 29.25 -65.65 -20.23
C ARG A 20 28.62 -64.80 -19.12
N GLY A 21 27.53 -64.11 -19.44
CA GLY A 21 26.65 -63.44 -18.48
C GLY A 21 25.19 -63.63 -18.84
N ILE A 22 24.32 -62.85 -18.18
CA ILE A 22 22.86 -62.90 -18.36
C ILE A 22 22.44 -62.27 -19.70
N PHE A 23 23.21 -61.34 -20.24
CA PHE A 23 22.90 -60.62 -21.48
C PHE A 23 23.83 -60.97 -22.65
N ARG A 24 24.98 -61.59 -22.40
CA ARG A 24 25.96 -62.00 -23.41
C ARG A 24 26.36 -63.47 -23.22
N SER A 25 26.31 -64.26 -24.29
CA SER A 25 26.76 -65.65 -24.31
C SER A 25 28.26 -65.83 -24.59
N THR A 26 28.98 -64.73 -24.83
CA THR A 26 30.41 -64.67 -25.16
C THR A 26 31.20 -64.02 -24.03
N GLU A 27 32.53 -64.14 -24.04
CA GLU A 27 33.37 -63.48 -23.05
C GLU A 27 33.18 -61.95 -23.02
N GLY A 28 33.27 -61.37 -21.83
CA GLY A 28 33.18 -59.93 -21.65
C GLY A 28 32.70 -59.54 -20.25
N TYR A 29 32.66 -58.23 -19.99
CA TYR A 29 31.98 -57.69 -18.81
C TYR A 29 30.47 -57.76 -19.00
N ASP A 30 29.79 -58.38 -18.03
CA ASP A 30 28.33 -58.47 -17.99
C ASP A 30 27.85 -58.74 -16.55
N THR A 31 26.54 -58.63 -16.32
CA THR A 31 25.92 -59.17 -15.11
C THR A 31 26.01 -60.69 -15.15
N ILE A 32 26.69 -61.29 -14.17
CA ILE A 32 26.89 -62.74 -14.07
C ILE A 32 25.84 -63.42 -13.19
N ALA A 33 25.27 -62.71 -12.22
CA ALA A 33 24.16 -63.18 -11.40
C ALA A 33 23.28 -62.01 -10.93
N LYS A 34 21.97 -62.23 -10.78
CA LYS A 34 21.00 -61.22 -10.30
C LYS A 34 19.89 -61.85 -9.46
N SER A 35 19.24 -61.08 -8.61
CA SER A 35 17.96 -61.47 -8.00
C SER A 35 16.82 -61.50 -9.03
N SER A 36 15.81 -62.35 -8.80
CA SER A 36 14.68 -62.55 -9.72
C SER A 36 13.93 -61.23 -9.98
N GLY A 37 13.64 -60.46 -8.92
CA GLY A 37 12.94 -59.18 -8.97
C GLY A 37 13.63 -58.03 -9.73
N LEU A 38 14.91 -58.14 -10.13
CA LEU A 38 15.55 -57.11 -10.97
C LEU A 38 15.20 -57.24 -12.45
N ASP A 39 14.60 -56.20 -13.02
CA ASP A 39 14.36 -56.09 -14.47
C ASP A 39 15.69 -56.01 -15.26
N PRO A 40 15.90 -56.88 -16.27
CA PRO A 40 16.95 -56.74 -17.28
C PRO A 40 17.15 -55.34 -17.87
N SER A 41 16.07 -54.58 -18.12
CA SER A 41 16.17 -53.25 -18.73
C SER A 41 16.70 -52.21 -17.74
N PHE A 42 16.22 -52.27 -16.49
CA PHE A 42 16.75 -51.49 -15.36
C PHE A 42 18.24 -51.75 -15.12
N ILE A 43 18.68 -53.02 -15.10
CA ILE A 43 20.10 -53.36 -14.90
C ILE A 43 20.99 -52.67 -15.96
N LYS A 44 20.63 -52.77 -17.25
CA LYS A 44 21.42 -52.19 -18.34
C LYS A 44 21.43 -50.66 -18.34
N LYS A 45 20.32 -50.02 -17.97
CA LYS A 45 20.17 -48.56 -18.00
C LYS A 45 20.68 -47.87 -16.74
N MET A 46 20.48 -48.48 -15.57
CA MET A 46 20.70 -47.86 -14.26
C MET A 46 21.89 -48.43 -13.50
N LEU A 47 22.14 -49.75 -13.55
CA LEU A 47 23.20 -50.37 -12.75
C LEU A 47 24.54 -50.45 -13.49
N HIS A 48 24.53 -50.85 -14.77
CA HIS A 48 25.74 -50.98 -15.60
C HIS A 48 26.59 -49.70 -15.65
N PRO A 49 26.05 -48.46 -15.70
CA PRO A 49 26.86 -47.24 -15.65
C PRO A 49 27.71 -47.05 -14.37
N TYR A 50 27.35 -47.71 -13.26
CA TYR A 50 28.12 -47.69 -12.00
C TYR A 50 28.96 -48.95 -11.79
N CYS A 51 28.83 -49.95 -12.67
CA CYS A 51 29.68 -51.15 -12.70
C CYS A 51 31.01 -50.83 -13.41
N VAL A 52 31.81 -49.95 -12.81
CA VAL A 52 33.10 -49.47 -13.34
C VAL A 52 34.13 -49.44 -12.20
N TYR A 53 35.40 -49.64 -12.54
CA TYR A 53 36.53 -49.45 -11.63
C TYR A 53 37.77 -48.98 -12.41
N ASP A 54 38.32 -47.84 -12.00
CA ASP A 54 39.55 -47.27 -12.57
C ASP A 54 40.71 -47.44 -11.57
N ALA A 55 41.74 -48.21 -11.96
CA ALA A 55 42.92 -48.43 -11.14
C ALA A 55 43.66 -47.10 -10.82
N PRO A 56 44.17 -46.91 -9.58
CA PRO A 56 44.96 -45.74 -9.23
C PRO A 56 46.19 -45.60 -10.13
N THR A 57 46.54 -44.37 -10.44
CA THR A 57 47.64 -44.02 -11.33
C THR A 57 48.97 -44.58 -10.81
N GLU A 58 49.23 -44.47 -9.50
CA GLU A 58 50.48 -44.99 -8.91
C GLU A 58 50.61 -46.52 -8.92
N LEU A 59 49.50 -47.26 -8.78
CA LEU A 59 49.48 -48.72 -8.77
C LEU A 59 49.55 -49.29 -10.19
N ALA A 60 48.81 -48.68 -11.11
CA ALA A 60 48.82 -49.04 -12.53
C ALA A 60 50.21 -48.80 -13.16
N ALA A 61 50.85 -47.67 -12.87
CA ALA A 61 52.17 -47.32 -13.42
C ALA A 61 53.28 -48.29 -12.99
N ARG A 62 53.21 -48.88 -11.79
CA ARG A 62 54.17 -49.88 -11.30
C ARG A 62 53.82 -51.33 -11.66
N GLY A 63 52.67 -51.57 -12.29
CA GLY A 63 52.21 -52.92 -12.63
C GLY A 63 51.90 -53.78 -11.41
N GLU A 64 51.32 -53.19 -10.36
CA GLU A 64 51.01 -53.87 -9.11
C GLU A 64 50.06 -55.07 -9.31
N LYS A 65 50.27 -56.13 -8.53
CA LYS A 65 49.46 -57.36 -8.57
C LYS A 65 48.87 -57.76 -7.21
N ASP A 66 49.31 -57.15 -6.11
CA ASP A 66 48.64 -57.33 -4.83
C ASP A 66 47.30 -56.58 -4.82
N GLU A 67 46.20 -57.34 -4.93
CA GLU A 67 44.83 -56.81 -4.92
C GLU A 67 44.52 -56.03 -3.65
N ALA A 68 45.16 -56.35 -2.51
CA ALA A 68 44.90 -55.68 -1.23
C ALA A 68 45.43 -54.25 -1.17
N LEU A 69 46.28 -53.83 -2.12
CA LEU A 69 46.78 -52.46 -2.21
C LEU A 69 45.85 -51.55 -3.03
N TYR A 70 44.91 -52.13 -3.78
CA TYR A 70 43.95 -51.38 -4.58
C TYR A 70 42.74 -50.95 -3.72
N PRO A 71 42.35 -49.66 -3.75
CA PRO A 71 41.21 -49.16 -2.98
C PRO A 71 39.89 -49.77 -3.47
N GLU A 72 39.02 -50.23 -2.56
CA GLU A 72 37.64 -50.56 -2.93
C GLU A 72 36.80 -49.29 -3.20
N THR A 73 36.06 -49.28 -4.31
CA THR A 73 35.09 -48.20 -4.62
C THR A 73 33.72 -48.61 -4.13
N MET A 74 33.29 -48.09 -2.98
CA MET A 74 31.91 -48.13 -2.55
C MET A 74 31.16 -46.91 -3.11
N HIS A 75 29.93 -47.10 -3.56
CA HIS A 75 29.05 -46.04 -4.04
C HIS A 75 27.65 -46.18 -3.47
N LEU A 76 27.01 -45.03 -3.20
CA LEU A 76 25.61 -44.94 -2.82
C LEU A 76 24.94 -43.86 -3.67
N LEU A 77 23.75 -44.13 -4.21
CA LEU A 77 22.91 -43.09 -4.79
C LEU A 77 21.42 -43.38 -4.59
N HIS A 78 20.66 -42.29 -4.45
CA HIS A 78 19.21 -42.31 -4.40
C HIS A 78 18.64 -42.22 -5.84
N LEU A 79 17.71 -43.11 -6.14
CA LEU A 79 17.03 -43.20 -7.43
C LEU A 79 15.75 -42.34 -7.43
N GLU A 80 15.23 -42.02 -8.61
CA GLU A 80 14.04 -41.15 -8.78
C GLU A 80 12.77 -41.75 -8.16
N ASN A 81 12.74 -43.06 -7.96
CA ASN A 81 11.65 -43.77 -7.28
C ASN A 81 11.86 -43.92 -5.76
N GLY A 82 12.86 -43.25 -5.19
CA GLY A 82 13.22 -43.29 -3.77
C GLY A 82 14.12 -44.47 -3.35
N ASP A 83 14.27 -45.49 -4.18
CA ASP A 83 15.09 -46.66 -3.85
C ASP A 83 16.59 -46.29 -3.76
N VAL A 84 17.32 -46.97 -2.87
CA VAL A 84 18.76 -46.74 -2.68
C VAL A 84 19.55 -47.81 -3.43
N LEU A 85 20.39 -47.38 -4.37
CA LEU A 85 21.41 -48.24 -4.97
C LEU A 85 22.70 -48.11 -4.17
N LEU A 86 23.16 -49.21 -3.60
CA LEU A 86 24.35 -49.32 -2.77
C LEU A 86 25.27 -50.39 -3.34
N GLY A 87 26.46 -50.03 -3.79
CA GLY A 87 27.34 -50.92 -4.53
C GLY A 87 28.80 -50.84 -4.12
N ARG A 88 29.56 -51.90 -4.44
CA ARG A 88 31.01 -51.94 -4.29
C ARG A 88 31.68 -52.56 -5.50
N SER A 89 32.64 -51.85 -6.08
CA SER A 89 33.59 -52.36 -7.08
C SER A 89 34.97 -52.59 -6.45
N ILE A 90 35.62 -53.69 -6.78
CA ILE A 90 37.00 -54.00 -6.37
C ILE A 90 37.85 -54.43 -7.57
N TYR A 91 39.14 -54.14 -7.52
CA TYR A 91 40.12 -54.63 -8.49
C TYR A 91 40.29 -56.15 -8.42
N GLN A 92 40.59 -56.77 -9.56
CA GLN A 92 41.06 -58.15 -9.66
C GLN A 92 42.33 -58.17 -10.52
N ALA A 93 43.41 -58.74 -9.99
CA ALA A 93 44.69 -58.85 -10.69
C ALA A 93 44.61 -59.80 -11.89
N ALA A 94 43.64 -60.73 -11.88
CA ALA A 94 43.35 -61.63 -12.98
C ALA A 94 41.85 -61.91 -13.14
N ASP A 95 41.38 -61.90 -14.39
CA ASP A 95 40.07 -62.41 -14.80
C ASP A 95 40.04 -63.95 -14.84
N PHE A 96 38.91 -64.52 -15.29
CA PHE A 96 38.69 -65.96 -15.45
C PHE A 96 39.71 -66.71 -16.34
N THR A 97 40.52 -65.99 -17.13
CA THR A 97 41.59 -66.57 -17.96
C THR A 97 42.92 -66.65 -17.24
N GLY A 98 43.11 -65.88 -16.16
CA GLY A 98 44.39 -65.72 -15.49
C GLY A 98 45.33 -64.69 -16.15
N LEU A 99 44.93 -64.06 -17.27
CA LEU A 99 45.86 -63.34 -18.17
C LEU A 99 45.75 -61.81 -18.14
N ARG A 100 44.64 -61.25 -17.66
CA ARG A 100 44.35 -59.81 -17.70
C ARG A 100 43.70 -59.38 -16.40
N SER A 101 44.02 -58.19 -15.91
CA SER A 101 43.30 -57.59 -14.80
C SER A 101 41.84 -57.31 -15.15
N ALA A 102 40.99 -57.29 -14.13
CA ALA A 102 39.58 -57.00 -14.23
C ALA A 102 39.08 -56.27 -12.97
N PHE A 103 37.76 -56.18 -12.82
CA PHE A 103 37.11 -55.78 -11.58
C PHE A 103 35.84 -56.59 -11.36
N PHE A 104 35.42 -56.66 -10.10
CA PHE A 104 34.17 -57.26 -9.67
C PHE A 104 33.31 -56.22 -8.97
N THR A 105 32.04 -56.12 -9.34
CA THR A 105 31.06 -55.23 -8.70
C THR A 105 29.91 -56.03 -8.10
N HIS A 106 29.56 -55.73 -6.85
CA HIS A 106 28.37 -56.24 -6.16
C HIS A 106 27.47 -55.07 -5.75
N ASN A 107 26.23 -55.09 -6.21
CA ASN A 107 25.24 -54.03 -5.98
C ASN A 107 24.03 -54.58 -5.23
N TYR A 108 23.56 -53.81 -4.26
CA TYR A 108 22.28 -53.93 -3.58
C TYR A 108 21.32 -52.84 -4.10
N LEU A 109 20.10 -53.22 -4.44
CA LEU A 109 18.98 -52.29 -4.61
C LEU A 109 18.05 -52.44 -3.41
N ILE A 110 18.02 -51.40 -2.57
CA ILE A 110 17.26 -51.35 -1.31
C ILE A 110 15.97 -50.57 -1.57
N PRO A 111 14.78 -51.20 -1.55
CA PRO A 111 13.52 -50.51 -1.75
C PRO A 111 13.29 -49.44 -0.67
N HIS A 112 12.76 -48.27 -1.05
CA HIS A 112 12.42 -47.21 -0.09
C HIS A 112 11.45 -47.69 1.01
N GLU A 113 10.55 -48.64 0.70
CA GLU A 113 9.66 -49.33 1.67
C GLU A 113 10.42 -50.06 2.80
N THR A 114 11.69 -50.40 2.58
CA THR A 114 12.55 -51.13 3.54
C THR A 114 13.51 -50.22 4.30
N VAL A 115 13.81 -49.03 3.75
CA VAL A 115 14.43 -47.93 4.49
C VAL A 115 13.40 -47.49 5.52
N ARG A 116 13.76 -47.55 6.80
CA ARG A 116 12.91 -46.98 7.84
C ARG A 116 13.22 -45.50 7.93
N GLU A 117 12.27 -44.71 8.41
CA GLU A 117 12.53 -43.34 8.89
C GLU A 117 13.29 -43.42 10.24
N SER A 118 14.36 -44.21 10.28
CA SER A 118 15.25 -44.40 11.41
C SER A 118 16.51 -43.61 11.12
N ALA A 119 16.89 -42.76 12.08
CA ALA A 119 18.05 -41.91 11.99
C ALA A 119 19.37 -42.66 11.68
N ASP A 120 19.39 -43.95 11.99
CA ASP A 120 20.57 -44.81 11.99
C ASP A 120 20.76 -45.64 10.71
N ASP A 121 19.86 -45.56 9.73
CA ASP A 121 19.90 -46.43 8.54
C ASP A 121 21.22 -46.28 7.75
N TYR A 122 21.81 -45.08 7.72
CA TYR A 122 23.15 -44.82 7.15
C TYR A 122 24.27 -45.67 7.78
N LYS A 123 24.15 -46.04 9.08
CA LYS A 123 25.13 -46.89 9.78
C LYS A 123 25.14 -48.31 9.22
N SER A 124 24.01 -48.77 8.66
CA SER A 124 23.92 -50.05 7.97
C SER A 124 24.55 -49.97 6.56
N TRP A 125 24.29 -48.88 5.83
CA TRP A 125 24.84 -48.65 4.50
C TRP A 125 26.37 -48.59 4.53
N LEU A 126 26.96 -47.73 5.38
CA LEU A 126 28.41 -47.54 5.52
C LEU A 126 29.15 -48.79 6.06
N LYS A 127 28.43 -49.83 6.49
CA LYS A 127 28.98 -51.08 7.00
C LYS A 127 28.50 -52.30 6.21
N ALA A 128 27.95 -52.11 5.01
CA ALA A 128 27.43 -53.20 4.21
C ALA A 128 28.51 -54.29 3.95
N ALA A 129 28.12 -55.55 4.09
CA ALA A 129 28.99 -56.70 3.84
C ALA A 129 28.80 -57.18 2.40
N PHE A 130 29.72 -56.79 1.52
CA PHE A 130 29.70 -57.16 0.10
C PHE A 130 30.54 -58.41 -0.17
N THR A 131 30.14 -59.17 -1.18
CA THR A 131 30.94 -60.25 -1.78
C THR A 131 32.13 -59.68 -2.56
N SER A 132 33.23 -60.43 -2.66
CA SER A 132 34.44 -60.05 -3.44
C SER A 132 34.66 -60.89 -4.71
N SER A 133 34.03 -62.05 -4.82
CA SER A 133 34.10 -62.91 -6.01
C SER A 133 32.87 -63.82 -6.09
N TYR A 134 32.51 -64.24 -7.30
CA TYR A 134 31.39 -65.16 -7.52
C TYR A 134 31.78 -66.21 -8.56
N GLN A 135 31.47 -67.48 -8.27
CA GLN A 135 31.65 -68.58 -9.21
C GLN A 135 30.35 -68.79 -9.99
N ILE A 136 30.40 -68.59 -11.31
CA ILE A 136 29.22 -68.67 -12.20
C ILE A 136 28.57 -70.06 -12.23
N ASP A 137 29.29 -71.10 -11.82
CA ASP A 137 28.78 -72.47 -11.70
C ASP A 137 27.77 -72.62 -10.54
N ASN A 138 27.72 -71.66 -9.61
CA ASN A 138 26.69 -71.58 -8.57
C ASN A 138 25.31 -71.14 -9.09
N GLY A 139 25.21 -70.76 -10.37
CA GLY A 139 23.98 -70.28 -11.02
C GLY A 139 24.02 -68.79 -11.39
N MET A 140 22.95 -68.31 -12.01
CA MET A 140 22.79 -66.89 -12.40
C MET A 140 21.72 -66.16 -11.56
N GLU A 141 21.10 -66.85 -10.60
CA GLU A 141 20.05 -66.31 -9.74
C GLU A 141 20.57 -66.14 -8.30
N LEU A 142 20.39 -64.95 -7.74
CA LEU A 142 20.77 -64.58 -6.37
C LEU A 142 19.52 -64.51 -5.48
N PRO A 143 19.62 -64.89 -4.19
CA PRO A 143 18.49 -64.74 -3.28
C PRO A 143 18.11 -63.27 -3.10
N GLU A 144 16.83 -63.00 -2.90
CA GLU A 144 16.34 -61.72 -2.41
C GLU A 144 16.54 -61.65 -0.88
N LEU A 145 16.87 -60.47 -0.34
CA LEU A 145 17.25 -60.30 1.06
C LEU A 145 16.19 -59.48 1.82
N SER A 146 15.86 -59.93 3.04
CA SER A 146 14.95 -59.21 3.94
C SER A 146 15.60 -58.05 4.70
N SER A 147 16.93 -58.02 4.77
CA SER A 147 17.72 -56.95 5.39
C SER A 147 19.13 -56.89 4.77
N LEU A 148 19.76 -55.72 4.82
CA LEU A 148 21.12 -55.52 4.31
C LEU A 148 22.12 -56.31 5.17
N PRO A 149 23.02 -57.12 4.59
CA PRO A 149 24.10 -57.75 5.33
C PRO A 149 25.06 -56.68 5.86
N VAL A 150 25.41 -56.72 7.15
CA VAL A 150 26.27 -55.72 7.79
C VAL A 150 27.50 -56.39 8.40
N GLN A 151 28.66 -55.78 8.24
CA GLN A 151 29.92 -56.23 8.85
C GLN A 151 29.88 -56.05 10.37
N ALA A 152 30.55 -56.95 11.10
CA ALA A 152 30.64 -56.86 12.56
C ALA A 152 31.29 -55.54 12.99
N ALA A 153 30.71 -54.87 13.99
CA ALA A 153 31.26 -53.62 14.49
C ALA A 153 32.62 -53.83 15.17
N SER A 154 33.61 -52.97 14.85
CA SER A 154 34.86 -52.92 15.60
C SER A 154 34.59 -52.66 17.08
N ALA A 155 35.32 -53.36 17.96
CA ALA A 155 35.16 -53.28 19.41
C ALA A 155 35.59 -51.93 20.01
N VAL A 156 36.35 -51.13 19.26
CA VAL A 156 36.77 -49.78 19.65
C VAL A 156 36.24 -48.78 18.64
N LYS A 157 35.39 -47.85 19.09
CA LYS A 157 34.94 -46.71 18.29
C LYS A 157 35.69 -45.45 18.76
N PRO A 158 36.56 -44.82 17.94
CA PRO A 158 37.16 -43.54 18.28
C PRO A 158 36.07 -42.45 18.34
N SER A 159 36.34 -41.35 19.07
CA SER A 159 35.48 -40.18 19.03
C SER A 159 35.54 -39.51 17.65
N ASN A 160 34.46 -38.84 17.25
CA ASN A 160 34.38 -38.17 15.96
C ASN A 160 35.42 -37.05 15.87
N ARG A 161 35.68 -36.31 16.97
CA ARG A 161 36.78 -35.33 17.03
C ARG A 161 38.17 -35.96 16.83
N SER A 162 38.43 -37.15 17.38
CA SER A 162 39.70 -37.86 17.18
C SER A 162 39.88 -38.28 15.72
N LEU A 163 38.80 -38.74 15.08
CA LEU A 163 38.75 -39.14 13.68
C LEU A 163 39.03 -37.94 12.75
N LEU A 164 38.38 -36.79 12.98
CA LEU A 164 38.65 -35.57 12.21
C LEU A 164 40.09 -35.08 12.39
N SER A 165 40.64 -35.14 13.62
CA SER A 165 42.05 -34.81 13.89
C SER A 165 43.03 -35.73 13.14
N LEU A 166 42.72 -37.03 13.05
CA LEU A 166 43.47 -38.01 12.24
C LEU A 166 43.43 -37.75 10.73
N LEU A 167 42.48 -36.95 10.25
CA LEU A 167 42.35 -36.51 8.86
C LEU A 167 42.83 -35.05 8.65
N ASN A 168 43.58 -34.49 9.62
CA ASN A 168 44.03 -33.10 9.64
C ASN A 168 42.88 -32.07 9.51
N MET A 169 41.66 -32.43 9.94
CA MET A 169 40.47 -31.61 9.77
C MET A 169 40.08 -30.90 11.07
N GLY A 170 40.41 -29.60 11.13
CA GLY A 170 39.95 -28.70 12.19
C GLY A 170 38.52 -28.19 12.01
N GLU A 171 38.11 -27.28 12.89
CA GLU A 171 36.75 -26.72 12.95
C GLU A 171 36.31 -26.03 11.64
N LYS A 172 37.07 -25.03 11.16
CA LYS A 172 36.71 -24.29 9.93
C LYS A 172 36.62 -25.23 8.70
N PRO A 173 37.62 -26.10 8.41
CA PRO A 173 37.51 -27.07 7.33
C PRO A 173 36.31 -28.02 7.46
N PHE A 174 35.99 -28.50 8.66
CA PHE A 174 34.82 -29.36 8.87
C PHE A 174 33.50 -28.63 8.61
N LYS A 175 33.34 -27.39 9.10
CA LYS A 175 32.15 -26.56 8.86
C LYS A 175 31.99 -26.24 7.38
N GLN A 176 33.08 -25.90 6.69
CA GLN A 176 33.11 -25.70 5.24
C GLN A 176 32.67 -26.97 4.50
N LEU A 177 33.17 -28.14 4.90
CA LEU A 177 32.79 -29.42 4.31
C LEU A 177 31.31 -29.74 4.53
N LEU A 178 30.80 -29.61 5.76
CA LEU A 178 29.40 -29.88 6.08
C LEU A 178 28.44 -28.96 5.31
N TYR A 179 28.72 -27.65 5.28
CA TYR A 179 27.96 -26.68 4.49
C TYR A 179 27.96 -27.03 3.01
N ALA A 180 29.13 -27.29 2.43
CA ALA A 180 29.24 -27.63 1.02
C ALA A 180 28.57 -28.97 0.68
N VAL A 181 28.47 -29.93 1.61
CA VAL A 181 27.66 -31.16 1.42
C VAL A 181 26.17 -30.81 1.37
N MET A 182 25.67 -29.99 2.30
CA MET A 182 24.28 -29.52 2.28
C MET A 182 23.96 -28.78 0.96
N SER A 183 24.83 -27.86 0.54
CA SER A 183 24.69 -27.09 -0.71
C SER A 183 24.82 -27.94 -1.97
N ALA A 184 25.63 -29.01 -1.95
CA ALA A 184 25.74 -29.94 -3.07
C ALA A 184 24.50 -30.82 -3.22
N VAL A 185 23.86 -31.22 -2.11
CA VAL A 185 22.60 -31.99 -2.11
C VAL A 185 21.42 -31.11 -2.53
N SER A 186 21.34 -29.87 -2.05
CA SER A 186 20.25 -28.93 -2.43
C SER A 186 20.45 -28.25 -3.79
N GLY A 187 21.60 -28.46 -4.45
CA GLY A 187 22.06 -27.68 -5.58
C GLY A 187 22.56 -28.52 -6.77
N LYS A 188 23.21 -27.84 -7.72
CA LYS A 188 23.78 -28.48 -8.93
C LYS A 188 25.27 -28.80 -8.81
N LYS A 189 25.98 -28.13 -7.90
CA LYS A 189 27.43 -28.29 -7.68
C LYS A 189 27.75 -29.67 -7.11
N LYS A 190 28.90 -30.22 -7.47
CA LYS A 190 29.47 -31.43 -6.90
C LYS A 190 30.55 -31.10 -5.89
N MET A 191 30.94 -32.10 -5.10
CA MET A 191 32.04 -32.05 -4.16
C MET A 191 33.06 -33.13 -4.45
N TYR A 192 34.32 -32.72 -4.54
CA TYR A 192 35.45 -33.62 -4.68
C TYR A 192 36.41 -33.46 -3.50
N VAL A 193 36.79 -34.57 -2.87
CA VAL A 193 37.63 -34.59 -1.67
C VAL A 193 38.87 -35.47 -1.91
N SER A 194 40.06 -34.90 -1.76
CA SER A 194 41.30 -35.66 -1.68
C SER A 194 41.83 -35.63 -0.25
N LEU A 195 41.99 -36.81 0.35
CA LEU A 195 42.47 -36.96 1.72
C LEU A 195 43.99 -37.18 1.75
N ASP A 196 44.65 -36.66 2.79
CA ASP A 196 46.09 -36.85 3.02
C ASP A 196 46.40 -38.24 3.63
N VAL A 197 46.11 -39.30 2.87
CA VAL A 197 46.27 -40.71 3.28
C VAL A 197 46.73 -41.59 2.10
N PRO A 198 47.49 -42.68 2.34
CA PRO A 198 47.88 -43.61 1.29
C PRO A 198 46.68 -44.22 0.55
N ILE A 199 46.81 -44.50 -0.74
CA ILE A 199 45.67 -44.91 -1.59
C ILE A 199 44.90 -46.13 -1.06
N ALA A 200 45.59 -47.13 -0.51
CA ALA A 200 45.00 -48.33 0.06
C ALA A 200 44.13 -48.03 1.31
N GLN A 201 44.38 -46.92 2.01
CA GLN A 201 43.61 -46.49 3.19
C GLN A 201 42.46 -45.54 2.81
N LEU A 202 42.47 -44.95 1.61
CA LEU A 202 41.49 -43.95 1.18
C LEU A 202 40.02 -44.41 1.38
N PRO A 203 39.59 -45.64 1.02
CA PRO A 203 38.20 -46.07 1.23
C PRO A 203 37.79 -46.13 2.70
N GLU A 204 38.66 -46.67 3.57
CA GLU A 204 38.41 -46.76 5.01
C GLU A 204 38.28 -45.36 5.62
N LYS A 205 39.14 -44.42 5.19
CA LYS A 205 39.15 -43.03 5.68
C LYS A 205 38.01 -42.20 5.11
N ALA A 206 37.61 -42.43 3.86
CA ALA A 206 36.40 -41.89 3.27
C ALA A 206 35.14 -42.35 4.02
N LEU A 207 35.01 -43.64 4.32
CA LEU A 207 33.89 -44.19 5.12
C LEU A 207 33.87 -43.65 6.56
N GLN A 208 35.05 -43.47 7.17
CA GLN A 208 35.20 -42.82 8.47
C GLN A 208 34.70 -41.37 8.46
N LEU A 209 35.08 -40.57 7.45
CA LEU A 209 34.60 -39.20 7.30
C LEU A 209 33.11 -39.13 6.97
N LEU A 210 32.62 -40.00 6.08
CA LEU A 210 31.19 -40.14 5.78
C LEU A 210 30.37 -40.45 7.05
N HIS A 211 30.87 -41.32 7.94
CA HIS A 211 30.20 -41.60 9.21
C HIS A 211 30.00 -40.33 10.06
N VAL A 212 30.99 -39.43 10.10
CA VAL A 212 30.89 -38.15 10.82
C VAL A 212 29.95 -37.18 10.10
N LEU A 213 30.02 -37.09 8.77
CA LEU A 213 29.14 -36.24 7.96
C LEU A 213 27.67 -36.65 8.09
N TYR A 214 27.33 -37.92 7.86
CA TYR A 214 25.95 -38.40 8.05
C TYR A 214 25.46 -38.19 9.48
N ALA A 215 26.28 -38.44 10.50
CA ALA A 215 25.90 -38.18 11.89
C ALA A 215 25.61 -36.69 12.18
N SER A 216 26.22 -35.79 11.41
CA SER A 216 26.09 -34.33 11.55
C SER A 216 25.03 -33.72 10.63
N LEU A 217 24.50 -34.47 9.66
CA LEU A 217 23.49 -34.00 8.70
C LEU A 217 22.06 -34.25 9.21
N PRO A 218 21.11 -33.34 8.93
CA PRO A 218 19.68 -33.60 9.11
C PRO A 218 19.15 -34.69 8.16
N TYR A 219 18.07 -35.37 8.56
CA TYR A 219 17.54 -36.55 7.84
C TYR A 219 17.19 -36.28 6.37
N ALA A 220 16.63 -35.11 6.06
CA ALA A 220 16.31 -34.71 4.69
C ALA A 220 17.54 -34.74 3.75
N TYR A 221 18.73 -34.38 4.25
CA TYR A 221 19.98 -34.50 3.50
C TYR A 221 20.53 -35.92 3.50
N ARG A 222 20.41 -36.67 4.61
CA ARG A 222 20.82 -38.10 4.67
C ARG A 222 20.10 -38.93 3.60
N ASN A 223 18.83 -38.62 3.35
CA ASN A 223 17.96 -39.32 2.39
C ASN A 223 18.17 -38.92 0.93
N GLN A 224 19.18 -38.09 0.64
CA GLN A 224 19.51 -37.65 -0.74
C GLN A 224 21.01 -37.69 -1.03
N LEU A 225 21.88 -37.67 -0.01
CA LEU A 225 23.34 -37.71 -0.16
C LEU A 225 23.82 -39.04 -0.77
N GLY A 226 23.97 -39.07 -2.10
CA GLY A 226 24.82 -40.07 -2.77
C GLY A 226 26.31 -39.72 -2.75
N PHE A 227 27.17 -40.74 -2.68
CA PHE A 227 28.63 -40.62 -2.57
C PHE A 227 29.40 -41.73 -3.32
N ILE A 228 30.71 -41.51 -3.54
CA ILE A 228 31.69 -42.50 -4.03
C ILE A 228 32.97 -42.43 -3.17
N THR A 229 33.44 -43.55 -2.59
CA THR A 229 34.60 -43.60 -1.67
C THR A 229 35.98 -43.63 -2.33
N TYR A 230 36.04 -43.92 -3.63
CA TYR A 230 37.25 -43.78 -4.43
C TYR A 230 36.90 -43.64 -5.92
N ALA A 231 37.45 -42.61 -6.55
CA ALA A 231 37.56 -42.44 -8.00
C ALA A 231 38.96 -41.96 -8.38
N LYS A 232 39.45 -42.36 -9.55
CA LYS A 232 40.77 -41.96 -10.05
C LYS A 232 40.85 -40.46 -10.37
N GLU A 233 39.83 -39.95 -11.04
CA GLU A 233 39.70 -38.54 -11.43
C GLU A 233 38.31 -38.01 -11.03
N PRO A 234 38.17 -36.70 -10.78
CA PRO A 234 36.87 -36.11 -10.44
C PRO A 234 35.93 -36.20 -11.65
N GLN A 235 34.75 -36.79 -11.44
CA GLN A 235 33.73 -36.96 -12.48
C GLN A 235 32.35 -36.61 -11.93
N SER A 236 31.61 -35.76 -12.66
CA SER A 236 30.23 -35.45 -12.31
C SER A 236 29.32 -36.61 -12.70
N ARG A 237 28.58 -37.16 -11.72
CA ARG A 237 27.63 -38.27 -11.91
C ARG A 237 26.27 -37.90 -11.33
N LYS A 238 25.19 -38.39 -11.96
CA LYS A 238 23.81 -38.15 -11.49
C LYS A 238 23.62 -38.80 -10.10
N SER A 239 22.86 -38.15 -9.23
CA SER A 239 22.59 -38.58 -7.85
C SER A 239 23.82 -38.79 -6.93
N ILE A 240 25.04 -38.53 -7.40
CA ILE A 240 26.26 -38.47 -6.56
C ILE A 240 26.56 -36.99 -6.27
N HIS A 241 26.84 -36.67 -5.01
CA HIS A 241 27.17 -35.30 -4.57
C HIS A 241 28.61 -35.20 -4.07
N LEU A 242 29.10 -36.24 -3.38
CA LEU A 242 30.44 -36.31 -2.78
C LEU A 242 31.26 -37.45 -3.38
N THR A 243 32.38 -37.13 -4.02
CA THR A 243 33.33 -38.11 -4.58
C THR A 243 34.71 -37.95 -3.94
N PHE A 244 35.24 -39.02 -3.36
CA PHE A 244 36.61 -39.09 -2.89
C PHE A 244 37.56 -39.46 -4.04
N VAL A 245 38.67 -38.75 -4.20
CA VAL A 245 39.55 -38.84 -5.38
C VAL A 245 41.02 -39.09 -5.06
N GLU A 246 41.74 -39.74 -5.98
CA GLU A 246 43.20 -39.97 -5.91
C GLU A 246 43.97 -38.66 -5.65
N GLN A 247 45.06 -38.73 -4.88
CA GLN A 247 45.91 -37.57 -4.61
C GLN A 247 46.47 -36.98 -5.91
N GLY A 248 46.51 -35.65 -6.01
CA GLY A 248 46.97 -34.94 -7.21
C GLY A 248 45.99 -34.92 -8.39
N SER A 249 44.81 -35.55 -8.28
CA SER A 249 43.75 -35.45 -9.30
C SER A 249 43.06 -34.07 -9.33
N LEU A 250 43.01 -33.36 -8.20
CA LEU A 250 42.45 -32.01 -8.07
C LEU A 250 43.43 -30.95 -8.57
N ARG A 251 43.49 -30.76 -9.89
CA ARG A 251 44.40 -29.81 -10.55
C ARG A 251 43.83 -28.38 -10.49
N PRO A 252 44.62 -27.36 -10.09
CA PRO A 252 44.17 -25.97 -10.16
C PRO A 252 43.96 -25.54 -11.62
N GLY A 253 42.88 -24.81 -11.89
CA GLY A 253 42.50 -24.39 -13.25
C GLY A 253 41.82 -25.46 -14.11
N ASP A 254 41.43 -26.60 -13.54
CA ASP A 254 40.60 -27.58 -14.24
C ASP A 254 39.17 -27.08 -14.42
N ARG A 255 38.89 -26.56 -15.62
CA ARG A 255 37.59 -26.01 -16.04
C ARG A 255 36.42 -26.98 -15.86
N SER A 256 36.64 -28.29 -15.75
CA SER A 256 35.58 -29.26 -15.55
C SER A 256 35.02 -29.26 -14.12
N ILE A 257 35.82 -28.83 -13.13
CA ILE A 257 35.47 -28.77 -11.70
C ILE A 257 35.65 -27.39 -11.06
N GLU A 258 36.11 -26.39 -11.82
CA GLU A 258 36.38 -25.02 -11.35
C GLU A 258 35.19 -24.34 -10.65
N LYS A 259 33.94 -24.75 -10.96
CA LYS A 259 32.71 -24.24 -10.33
C LYS A 259 32.20 -25.10 -9.16
N ASP A 260 32.72 -26.31 -9.02
CA ASP A 260 32.36 -27.30 -8.00
C ASP A 260 33.17 -27.10 -6.70
N TYR A 261 32.73 -27.72 -5.62
CA TYR A 261 33.45 -27.68 -4.35
C TYR A 261 34.64 -28.65 -4.39
N ALA A 262 35.84 -28.16 -4.10
CA ALA A 262 37.05 -28.99 -4.06
C ALA A 262 37.75 -28.84 -2.72
N PHE A 263 38.00 -29.97 -2.06
CA PHE A 263 38.73 -30.06 -0.80
C PHE A 263 39.98 -30.91 -1.02
N ASP A 264 41.11 -30.24 -1.22
CA ASP A 264 42.41 -30.88 -1.35
C ASP A 264 43.16 -30.75 -0.01
N PHE A 265 42.98 -31.74 0.87
CA PHE A 265 43.62 -31.76 2.18
C PHE A 265 45.12 -32.05 2.10
N VAL A 266 45.64 -32.52 0.95
CA VAL A 266 47.07 -32.73 0.72
C VAL A 266 47.78 -31.39 0.51
N SER A 267 47.19 -30.48 -0.26
CA SER A 267 47.73 -29.11 -0.44
C SER A 267 47.17 -28.07 0.53
N GLY A 268 46.19 -28.44 1.36
CA GLY A 268 45.47 -27.54 2.27
C GLY A 268 44.52 -26.55 1.56
N ARG A 269 44.17 -26.82 0.29
CA ARG A 269 43.38 -25.92 -0.55
C ARG A 269 41.90 -26.31 -0.54
N ILE A 270 41.05 -25.36 -0.17
CA ILE A 270 39.58 -25.46 -0.26
C ILE A 270 39.10 -24.42 -1.28
N SER A 271 38.34 -24.85 -2.29
CA SER A 271 37.82 -24.00 -3.38
C SER A 271 36.31 -23.85 -3.32
N ASN A 272 35.82 -22.66 -3.68
CA ASN A 272 34.40 -22.32 -3.83
C ASN A 272 33.52 -22.41 -2.56
N VAL A 273 34.12 -22.44 -1.35
CA VAL A 273 33.39 -22.49 -0.07
C VAL A 273 33.71 -21.27 0.80
N GLU A 274 32.86 -20.27 0.72
CA GLU A 274 32.88 -19.08 1.56
C GLU A 274 31.88 -19.24 2.71
N LEU A 275 32.35 -19.01 3.94
CA LEU A 275 31.53 -18.94 5.16
C LEU A 275 31.70 -17.60 5.89
N ASP A 276 32.47 -16.67 5.33
CA ASP A 276 32.92 -15.48 6.05
C ASP A 276 31.80 -14.42 6.13
N GLY A 277 31.73 -13.69 7.24
CA GLY A 277 30.81 -12.55 7.44
C GLY A 277 29.39 -12.88 7.93
N VAL A 278 28.95 -14.13 7.90
CA VAL A 278 27.62 -14.57 8.37
C VAL A 278 27.78 -15.57 9.52
N GLU A 279 26.93 -15.50 10.54
CA GLU A 279 26.89 -16.51 11.60
C GLU A 279 26.25 -17.82 11.10
N HIS A 280 26.78 -18.96 11.52
CA HIS A 280 26.31 -20.28 11.06
C HIS A 280 25.82 -21.17 12.22
N PRO A 281 24.75 -20.79 12.95
CA PRO A 281 24.33 -21.47 14.19
C PRO A 281 24.25 -23.00 14.11
N PHE A 282 23.75 -23.55 13.00
CA PHE A 282 23.70 -24.99 12.79
C PHE A 282 25.08 -25.66 12.65
N LEU A 283 26.03 -25.03 11.95
CA LEU A 283 27.38 -25.56 11.81
C LEU A 283 28.15 -25.50 13.14
N ASP A 284 27.90 -24.46 13.94
CA ASP A 284 28.40 -24.33 15.31
C ASP A 284 27.80 -25.42 16.21
N PHE A 285 26.48 -25.61 16.15
CA PHE A 285 25.76 -26.67 16.86
C PHE A 285 26.29 -28.06 16.49
N ALA A 286 26.43 -28.36 15.21
CA ALA A 286 26.93 -29.65 14.71
C ALA A 286 28.37 -29.91 15.17
N TRP A 287 29.25 -28.91 15.10
CA TRP A 287 30.62 -29.02 15.62
C TRP A 287 30.65 -29.29 17.13
N ASN A 288 29.86 -28.54 17.90
CA ASN A 288 29.83 -28.65 19.36
C ASN A 288 29.32 -30.03 19.82
N HIS A 289 28.35 -30.62 19.11
CA HIS A 289 27.73 -31.90 19.45
C HIS A 289 28.31 -33.11 18.68
N LEU A 290 29.47 -32.97 18.01
CA LEU A 290 30.12 -34.06 17.25
C LEU A 290 30.22 -35.40 18.00
N ASP A 291 30.53 -35.36 19.29
CA ASP A 291 30.68 -36.56 20.13
C ASP A 291 29.41 -36.88 20.97
N ASN A 292 28.32 -36.14 20.76
CA ASN A 292 27.02 -36.32 21.43
C ASN A 292 25.91 -36.63 20.40
N PRO A 293 25.91 -37.84 19.81
CA PRO A 293 25.00 -38.18 18.72
C PRO A 293 23.53 -38.18 19.15
N GLU A 294 23.21 -38.52 20.41
CA GLU A 294 21.83 -38.53 20.91
C GLU A 294 21.21 -37.13 20.96
N HIS A 295 22.02 -36.11 21.24
CA HIS A 295 21.56 -34.71 21.25
C HIS A 295 21.37 -34.17 19.84
N ALA A 296 22.30 -34.47 18.93
CA ALA A 296 22.13 -34.15 17.51
C ALA A 296 20.86 -34.82 16.96
N ASP A 297 20.59 -36.08 17.32
CA ASP A 297 19.38 -36.81 16.93
C ASP A 297 18.08 -36.14 17.38
N ARG A 298 18.00 -35.72 18.66
CA ARG A 298 16.86 -34.97 19.19
C ARG A 298 16.63 -33.66 18.43
N PHE A 299 17.69 -32.97 18.02
CA PHE A 299 17.59 -31.79 17.16
C PHE A 299 17.07 -32.13 15.75
N PHE A 300 17.53 -33.21 15.13
CA PHE A 300 17.08 -33.59 13.78
C PHE A 300 15.59 -34.02 13.77
N GLN A 301 15.14 -34.77 14.79
CA GLN A 301 13.72 -35.08 15.00
C GLN A 301 12.88 -33.81 15.21
N PHE A 302 13.38 -32.86 16.00
CA PHE A 302 12.76 -31.55 16.15
C PHE A 302 12.65 -30.82 14.80
N ALA A 303 13.74 -30.70 14.05
CA ALA A 303 13.75 -30.00 12.78
C ALA A 303 12.80 -30.62 11.75
N GLU A 304 12.75 -31.95 11.66
CA GLU A 304 11.79 -32.69 10.83
C GLU A 304 10.33 -32.36 11.20
N SER A 305 9.99 -32.40 12.50
CA SER A 305 8.64 -32.06 12.97
C SER A 305 8.25 -30.60 12.73
N MET A 306 9.19 -29.64 12.81
CA MET A 306 8.90 -28.22 12.57
C MET A 306 8.82 -27.85 11.07
N LEU A 307 9.52 -28.62 10.22
CA LEU A 307 9.48 -28.52 8.75
C LEU A 307 8.34 -29.34 8.12
N ALA A 308 7.64 -30.16 8.90
CA ALA A 308 6.38 -30.76 8.48
C ALA A 308 5.33 -29.67 8.18
N GLY A 309 4.59 -29.84 7.09
CA GLY A 309 3.62 -28.85 6.59
C GLY A 309 4.19 -27.55 6.02
N MET A 310 5.52 -27.33 6.08
CA MET A 310 6.18 -26.20 5.42
C MET A 310 6.45 -26.51 3.93
N ASP A 311 6.82 -25.47 3.17
CA ASP A 311 7.30 -25.59 1.79
C ASP A 311 8.39 -26.69 1.66
N PRO A 312 8.26 -27.64 0.71
CA PRO A 312 9.26 -28.67 0.45
C PRO A 312 10.70 -28.14 0.29
N ALA A 313 10.88 -26.95 -0.29
CA ALA A 313 12.19 -26.32 -0.47
C ALA A 313 12.88 -26.01 0.87
N ARG A 314 12.13 -25.64 1.92
CA ARG A 314 12.69 -25.40 3.26
C ARG A 314 13.34 -26.64 3.87
N ARG A 315 12.96 -27.87 3.45
CA ARG A 315 13.57 -29.12 3.97
C ARG A 315 15.04 -29.29 3.57
N LEU A 316 15.46 -28.67 2.47
CA LEU A 316 16.83 -28.72 1.94
C LEU A 316 17.54 -27.35 1.98
N ALA A 317 16.89 -26.33 2.54
CA ALA A 317 17.50 -25.02 2.74
C ALA A 317 18.35 -25.02 4.03
N ALA A 318 19.65 -24.74 3.91
CA ALA A 318 20.53 -24.66 5.09
C ALA A 318 20.03 -23.62 6.11
N ALA A 319 19.51 -22.48 5.62
CA ALA A 319 18.88 -21.42 6.41
C ALA A 319 17.88 -21.95 7.46
N SER A 320 16.99 -22.87 7.07
CA SER A 320 16.01 -23.47 7.98
C SER A 320 16.64 -24.21 9.15
N TYR A 321 17.81 -24.83 8.97
CA TYR A 321 18.51 -25.51 10.06
C TYR A 321 19.28 -24.52 10.93
N HIS A 322 19.81 -23.42 10.38
CA HIS A 322 20.34 -22.32 11.19
C HIS A 322 19.24 -21.73 12.09
N GLU A 323 18.09 -21.35 11.52
CA GLU A 323 16.86 -20.92 12.22
C GLU A 323 16.49 -21.88 13.35
N LEU A 324 16.22 -23.15 13.01
CA LEU A 324 15.74 -24.15 13.96
C LEU A 324 16.77 -24.50 15.03
N SER A 325 18.08 -24.44 14.74
CA SER A 325 19.12 -24.69 15.75
C SER A 325 19.18 -23.59 16.81
N VAL A 326 18.82 -22.35 16.47
CA VAL A 326 18.68 -21.26 17.46
C VAL A 326 17.43 -21.49 18.31
N LEU A 327 16.28 -21.77 17.69
CA LEU A 327 15.03 -22.02 18.43
C LEU A 327 15.13 -23.22 19.38
N TYR A 328 15.75 -24.31 18.94
CA TYR A 328 15.97 -25.52 19.75
C TYR A 328 16.86 -25.24 20.97
N GLN A 329 17.92 -24.45 20.81
CA GLN A 329 18.79 -24.06 21.92
C GLN A 329 18.10 -23.10 22.90
N ILE A 330 17.22 -22.21 22.41
CA ILE A 330 16.37 -21.35 23.27
C ILE A 330 15.36 -22.21 24.04
N GLU A 331 14.76 -23.23 23.41
CA GLU A 331 13.88 -24.22 24.07
C GLU A 331 14.62 -25.00 25.18
N GLU A 332 15.89 -25.36 24.96
CA GLU A 332 16.76 -25.98 25.98
C GLU A 332 17.30 -24.99 27.03
N GLY A 333 16.90 -23.71 26.99
CA GLY A 333 17.18 -22.70 28.02
C GLY A 333 18.38 -21.78 27.75
N ASN A 334 18.90 -21.73 26.52
CA ASN A 334 19.97 -20.79 26.13
C ASN A 334 19.41 -19.37 25.89
N GLU A 335 19.02 -18.70 26.98
CA GLU A 335 18.46 -17.35 27.01
C GLU A 335 19.32 -16.28 26.30
N ALA A 336 20.65 -16.46 26.25
CA ALA A 336 21.56 -15.53 25.60
C ALA A 336 21.32 -15.42 24.08
N LEU A 337 20.88 -16.51 23.43
CA LEU A 337 20.53 -16.49 22.00
C LEU A 337 19.25 -15.70 21.72
N TYR A 338 18.30 -15.68 22.66
CA TYR A 338 17.13 -14.81 22.53
C TYR A 338 17.56 -13.35 22.63
N GLU A 339 18.30 -12.97 23.68
CA GLU A 339 18.76 -11.59 23.87
C GLU A 339 19.59 -11.04 22.71
N ALA A 340 20.47 -11.86 22.11
CA ALA A 340 21.31 -11.45 20.99
C ALA A 340 20.54 -11.26 19.67
N HIS A 341 19.42 -11.97 19.45
CA HIS A 341 18.76 -12.04 18.14
C HIS A 341 17.23 -11.87 18.19
N LYS A 342 16.69 -11.16 19.19
CA LYS A 342 15.23 -11.02 19.44
C LYS A 342 14.36 -10.80 18.20
N PRO A 343 14.66 -9.86 17.27
CA PRO A 343 13.77 -9.60 16.14
C PRO A 343 13.67 -10.80 15.19
N MET A 344 14.80 -11.45 14.94
CA MET A 344 14.88 -12.65 14.10
C MET A 344 14.14 -13.81 14.76
N VAL A 345 14.40 -14.08 16.05
CA VAL A 345 13.76 -15.19 16.78
C VAL A 345 12.24 -15.06 16.79
N LEU A 346 11.70 -13.87 17.11
CA LEU A 346 10.25 -13.66 17.13
C LEU A 346 9.63 -13.77 15.73
N ARG A 347 10.27 -13.21 14.69
CA ARG A 347 9.78 -13.34 13.31
C ARG A 347 9.74 -14.79 12.84
N VAL A 348 10.82 -15.53 13.07
CA VAL A 348 10.93 -16.93 12.65
C VAL A 348 9.94 -17.82 13.42
N LEU A 349 9.72 -17.59 14.71
CA LEU A 349 8.64 -18.27 15.47
C LEU A 349 7.27 -18.06 14.81
N LEU A 350 6.94 -16.81 14.43
CA LEU A 350 5.71 -16.49 13.72
C LEU A 350 5.64 -17.19 12.36
N ASP A 351 6.72 -17.19 11.57
CA ASP A 351 6.78 -17.86 10.26
C ASP A 351 6.48 -19.37 10.35
N TYR A 352 6.95 -20.05 11.41
CA TYR A 352 6.65 -21.47 11.63
C TYR A 352 5.24 -21.74 12.18
N LEU A 353 4.65 -20.77 12.90
CA LEU A 353 3.33 -20.88 13.57
C LEU A 353 2.14 -20.31 12.75
N ARG A 354 2.41 -19.50 11.72
CA ARG A 354 1.41 -18.90 10.82
C ARG A 354 0.60 -19.90 9.96
N PRO A 355 1.14 -21.05 9.50
CA PRO A 355 0.37 -22.01 8.68
C PRO A 355 -0.84 -22.59 9.43
N ALA A 356 -1.94 -22.86 8.72
CA ALA A 356 -3.14 -23.41 9.31
C ALA A 356 -2.88 -24.78 9.98
N GLY A 357 -3.29 -24.94 11.23
CA GLY A 357 -3.02 -26.14 12.05
C GLY A 357 -1.59 -26.23 12.62
N ALA A 358 -0.76 -25.21 12.46
CA ALA A 358 0.59 -25.20 13.03
C ALA A 358 0.58 -25.16 14.57
N LEU A 359 -0.40 -24.51 15.22
CA LEU A 359 -0.53 -24.52 16.69
C LEU A 359 -0.66 -25.93 17.26
N ASP A 360 -1.52 -26.77 16.66
CA ASP A 360 -1.75 -28.15 17.13
C ASP A 360 -0.57 -29.08 16.84
N THR A 361 0.19 -28.83 15.77
CA THR A 361 1.27 -29.70 15.29
C THR A 361 2.66 -29.28 15.76
N LYS A 362 2.85 -28.01 16.13
CA LYS A 362 4.13 -27.40 16.52
C LYS A 362 4.10 -26.80 17.92
N LEU A 363 3.41 -27.48 18.84
CA LEU A 363 3.27 -27.11 20.26
C LEU A 363 4.58 -26.61 20.89
N ARG A 364 5.72 -27.27 20.61
CA ARG A 364 7.04 -26.88 21.12
C ARG A 364 7.45 -25.45 20.74
N LEU A 365 7.22 -25.02 19.50
CA LEU A 365 7.50 -23.63 19.10
C LEU A 365 6.47 -22.65 19.67
N ASN A 366 5.23 -23.09 19.86
CA ASN A 366 4.21 -22.30 20.53
C ASN A 366 4.59 -22.05 22.01
N ASP A 367 5.07 -23.07 22.70
CA ASP A 367 5.59 -22.99 24.08
C ASP A 367 6.80 -22.06 24.15
N VAL A 368 7.72 -22.11 23.17
CA VAL A 368 8.82 -21.13 23.07
C VAL A 368 8.25 -19.72 22.91
N MET A 369 7.33 -19.48 21.97
CA MET A 369 6.73 -18.15 21.74
C MET A 369 6.02 -17.60 22.99
N LEU A 370 5.24 -18.44 23.69
CA LEU A 370 4.59 -18.10 24.94
C LEU A 370 5.59 -17.84 26.07
N SER A 371 6.70 -18.58 26.15
CA SER A 371 7.78 -18.31 27.10
C SER A 371 8.46 -16.96 26.84
N ARG A 372 8.64 -16.58 25.55
CA ARG A 372 9.20 -15.28 25.16
C ARG A 372 8.24 -14.14 25.47
N PHE A 373 6.93 -14.36 25.28
CA PHE A 373 5.90 -13.44 25.71
C PHE A 373 5.93 -13.20 27.22
N ASP A 374 5.91 -14.27 28.03
CA ASP A 374 5.93 -14.15 29.49
C ASP A 374 7.25 -13.52 30.00
N TYR A 375 8.39 -13.80 29.34
CA TYR A 375 9.68 -13.15 29.60
C TYR A 375 9.64 -11.62 29.37
N GLU A 376 9.22 -11.17 28.19
CA GLU A 376 9.11 -9.73 27.90
C GLU A 376 8.02 -9.05 28.74
N PHE A 377 6.95 -9.76 29.09
CA PHE A 377 5.94 -9.25 30.00
C PHE A 377 6.49 -9.01 31.41
N ASP A 378 7.31 -9.92 31.95
CA ASP A 378 7.97 -9.70 33.24
C ASP A 378 9.00 -8.57 33.19
N ARG A 379 9.67 -8.33 32.05
CA ARG A 379 10.49 -7.11 31.85
C ARG A 379 9.63 -5.84 31.91
N ILE A 380 8.49 -5.80 31.23
CA ILE A 380 7.56 -4.66 31.32
C ILE A 380 7.03 -4.46 32.74
N ARG A 381 6.76 -5.53 33.50
CA ARG A 381 6.38 -5.44 34.92
C ARG A 381 7.48 -4.89 35.83
N GLN A 382 8.75 -5.00 35.41
CA GLN A 382 9.91 -4.34 36.02
C GLN A 382 10.12 -2.89 35.53
N GLY A 383 9.25 -2.40 34.64
CA GLY A 383 9.26 -1.05 34.09
C GLY A 383 10.15 -0.88 32.85
N PHE A 384 10.59 -1.96 32.19
CA PHE A 384 11.20 -1.83 30.86
C PHE A 384 10.15 -1.42 29.82
N VAL A 385 10.60 -0.70 28.79
CA VAL A 385 9.75 -0.27 27.66
C VAL A 385 10.08 -1.19 26.48
N PRO A 386 9.08 -1.79 25.81
CA PRO A 386 9.36 -2.69 24.69
C PRO A 386 9.78 -1.93 23.44
N GLU A 387 10.61 -2.58 22.63
CA GLU A 387 10.95 -2.12 21.29
C GLU A 387 9.79 -2.40 20.32
N ALA A 388 9.65 -1.58 19.27
CA ALA A 388 8.49 -1.61 18.38
C ALA A 388 8.27 -2.98 17.71
N PHE A 389 9.34 -3.70 17.35
CA PHE A 389 9.24 -5.03 16.75
C PHE A 389 8.64 -6.09 17.72
N ILE A 390 8.77 -5.91 19.04
CA ILE A 390 8.18 -6.83 20.03
C ILE A 390 6.66 -6.61 20.10
N VAL A 391 6.24 -5.34 20.06
CA VAL A 391 4.82 -4.95 19.98
C VAL A 391 4.18 -5.55 18.73
N GLU A 392 4.85 -5.43 17.59
CA GLU A 392 4.41 -5.98 16.31
C GLU A 392 4.35 -7.52 16.32
N ALA A 393 5.39 -8.19 16.82
CA ALA A 393 5.42 -9.65 16.88
C ALA A 393 4.31 -10.25 17.78
N PHE A 394 3.98 -9.60 18.90
CA PHE A 394 2.90 -10.06 19.77
C PHE A 394 1.50 -9.73 19.24
N LYS A 395 1.37 -8.64 18.47
CA LYS A 395 0.15 -8.34 17.68
C LYS A 395 -0.06 -9.40 16.58
N ASP A 396 0.99 -9.78 15.86
CA ASP A 396 0.93 -10.85 14.85
C ASP A 396 0.58 -12.21 15.49
N TYR A 397 1.17 -12.53 16.65
CA TYR A 397 0.81 -13.74 17.40
C TYR A 397 -0.65 -13.76 17.85
N TYR A 398 -1.24 -12.61 18.18
CA TYR A 398 -2.67 -12.50 18.51
C TYR A 398 -3.59 -12.83 17.31
N VAL A 399 -3.13 -12.63 16.07
CA VAL A 399 -3.88 -13.09 14.88
C VAL A 399 -3.86 -14.63 14.78
N ILE A 400 -2.81 -15.28 15.28
CA ILE A 400 -2.64 -16.74 15.26
C ILE A 400 -3.41 -17.41 16.42
N ASP A 401 -3.24 -16.95 17.66
CA ASP A 401 -3.81 -17.58 18.87
C ASP A 401 -4.64 -16.61 19.74
N ARG A 402 -5.56 -15.89 19.10
CA ARG A 402 -6.47 -14.94 19.76
C ARG A 402 -7.09 -15.46 21.08
N PRO A 403 -7.75 -16.65 21.12
CA PRO A 403 -8.56 -17.04 22.28
C PRO A 403 -7.76 -17.18 23.58
N ASN A 404 -6.49 -17.58 23.49
CA ASN A 404 -5.65 -17.84 24.65
C ASN A 404 -4.82 -16.61 25.06
N ILE A 405 -4.45 -15.73 24.11
CA ILE A 405 -3.56 -14.60 24.39
C ILE A 405 -4.25 -13.24 24.65
N GLU A 406 -5.51 -13.03 24.21
CA GLU A 406 -6.19 -11.72 24.25
C GLU A 406 -6.05 -10.97 25.59
N SER A 407 -6.39 -11.62 26.70
CA SER A 407 -6.34 -11.02 28.05
C SER A 407 -4.92 -10.71 28.52
N LYS A 408 -3.95 -11.59 28.19
CA LYS A 408 -2.52 -11.38 28.48
C LYS A 408 -1.97 -10.20 27.68
N LEU A 409 -2.20 -10.16 26.36
CA LEU A 409 -1.70 -9.12 25.46
C LEU A 409 -2.27 -7.73 25.79
N VAL A 410 -3.58 -7.64 26.05
CA VAL A 410 -4.20 -6.38 26.48
C VAL A 410 -3.57 -5.88 27.79
N THR A 411 -3.32 -6.77 28.74
CA THR A 411 -2.66 -6.41 30.00
C THR A 411 -1.21 -5.96 29.78
N TYR A 412 -0.46 -6.66 28.92
CA TYR A 412 0.89 -6.32 28.49
C TYR A 412 0.95 -4.90 27.89
N PHE A 413 0.08 -4.56 26.93
CA PHE A 413 0.04 -3.22 26.32
C PHE A 413 -0.35 -2.12 27.31
N VAL A 414 -1.28 -2.37 28.25
CA VAL A 414 -1.63 -1.40 29.31
C VAL A 414 -0.44 -1.09 30.21
N HIS A 415 0.37 -2.10 30.57
CA HIS A 415 1.61 -1.87 31.33
C HIS A 415 2.64 -1.12 30.48
N ALA A 416 2.92 -1.59 29.26
CA ALA A 416 3.90 -0.99 28.36
C ALA A 416 3.62 0.51 28.09
N LEU A 417 2.36 0.89 27.85
CA LEU A 417 1.96 2.29 27.68
C LEU A 417 2.16 3.13 28.96
N ASN A 418 1.80 2.59 30.12
CA ASN A 418 1.99 3.28 31.40
C ASN A 418 3.46 3.49 31.75
N ASP A 419 4.36 2.61 31.32
CA ASP A 419 5.81 2.74 31.54
C ASP A 419 6.51 3.57 30.44
N ALA A 420 6.08 3.49 29.19
CA ALA A 420 6.52 4.39 28.12
C ALA A 420 6.13 5.85 28.43
N GLY A 421 4.90 6.09 28.92
CA GLY A 421 4.41 7.41 29.33
C GLY A 421 5.19 8.03 30.50
N LYS A 422 5.74 7.24 31.42
CA LYS A 422 6.63 7.74 32.50
C LYS A 422 8.01 8.17 31.99
N ARG A 423 8.42 7.68 30.82
CA ARG A 423 9.76 7.87 30.24
C ARG A 423 9.76 8.75 28.99
N ASN A 424 8.63 9.36 28.64
CA ASN A 424 8.42 10.15 27.41
C ASN A 424 8.72 9.36 26.12
N GLY A 425 8.52 8.03 26.12
CA GLY A 425 8.76 7.15 24.98
C GLY A 425 7.65 7.25 23.92
N GLN A 426 7.55 8.39 23.24
CA GLN A 426 6.45 8.68 22.32
C GLN A 426 6.34 7.68 21.15
N GLU A 427 7.48 7.22 20.63
CA GLU A 427 7.55 6.20 19.57
C GLU A 427 6.88 4.88 19.99
N THR A 428 7.19 4.36 21.18
CA THR A 428 6.55 3.15 21.71
C THR A 428 5.06 3.36 22.00
N ILE A 429 4.66 4.58 22.40
CA ILE A 429 3.25 4.90 22.62
C ILE A 429 2.49 4.82 21.28
N ASP A 430 3.01 5.48 20.25
CA ASP A 430 2.38 5.49 18.93
C ASP A 430 2.40 4.10 18.28
N SER A 431 3.46 3.28 18.46
CA SER A 431 3.51 1.90 17.95
C SER A 431 2.51 0.96 18.62
N ILE A 432 2.30 1.08 19.94
CA ILE A 432 1.27 0.28 20.65
C ILE A 432 -0.13 0.69 20.18
N TYR A 433 -0.43 1.98 20.04
CA TYR A 433 -1.74 2.40 19.53
C TYR A 433 -1.97 1.95 18.09
N ALA A 434 -0.97 2.03 17.21
CA ALA A 434 -1.06 1.52 15.84
C ALA A 434 -1.34 0.01 15.81
N ALA A 435 -0.61 -0.79 16.60
CA ALA A 435 -0.83 -2.24 16.70
C ALA A 435 -2.23 -2.57 17.22
N VAL A 436 -2.73 -1.84 18.24
CA VAL A 436 -4.10 -2.00 18.77
C VAL A 436 -5.15 -1.63 17.72
N GLU A 437 -5.01 -0.50 17.02
CA GLU A 437 -6.00 -0.04 16.04
C GLU A 437 -6.05 -0.89 14.75
N SER A 438 -4.95 -1.52 14.35
CA SER A 438 -4.91 -2.41 13.18
C SER A 438 -5.80 -3.66 13.27
N ASN A 439 -6.28 -4.01 14.47
CA ASN A 439 -7.15 -5.17 14.68
C ASN A 439 -8.37 -4.78 15.52
N LEU A 440 -9.55 -4.79 14.89
CA LEU A 440 -10.81 -4.38 15.50
C LEU A 440 -11.12 -5.11 16.83
N ALA A 441 -10.82 -6.40 16.91
CA ALA A 441 -11.10 -7.20 18.10
C ALA A 441 -10.14 -6.85 19.25
N LEU A 442 -8.85 -6.69 18.94
CA LEU A 442 -7.83 -6.26 19.89
C LEU A 442 -8.12 -4.86 20.42
N SER A 443 -8.48 -3.94 19.53
CA SER A 443 -8.97 -2.61 19.83
C SER A 443 -10.16 -2.64 20.81
N GLN A 444 -11.23 -3.39 20.49
CA GLN A 444 -12.39 -3.52 21.38
C GLN A 444 -12.02 -4.05 22.78
N ALA A 445 -11.21 -5.11 22.86
CA ALA A 445 -10.78 -5.69 24.13
C ALA A 445 -9.89 -4.71 24.94
N PHE A 446 -8.97 -4.02 24.27
CA PHE A 446 -8.04 -3.07 24.87
C PHE A 446 -8.76 -1.83 25.41
N PHE A 447 -9.58 -1.17 24.60
CA PHE A 447 -10.29 0.04 25.03
C PHE A 447 -11.39 -0.26 26.06
N ALA A 448 -12.04 -1.44 26.01
CA ALA A 448 -12.91 -1.90 27.08
C ALA A 448 -12.16 -2.08 28.41
N LYS A 449 -10.92 -2.60 28.39
CA LYS A 449 -10.07 -2.72 29.58
C LYS A 449 -9.67 -1.36 30.16
N LEU A 450 -9.34 -0.38 29.31
CA LEU A 450 -9.04 0.98 29.76
C LEU A 450 -10.27 1.67 30.38
N LEU A 451 -11.42 1.58 29.74
CA LEU A 451 -12.67 2.21 30.21
C LEU A 451 -13.22 1.59 31.51
N PHE A 452 -12.81 0.37 31.86
CA PHE A 452 -13.15 -0.27 33.13
C PHE A 452 -12.49 0.41 34.36
N ASP A 453 -11.33 1.05 34.19
CA ASP A 453 -10.67 1.84 35.25
C ASP A 453 -10.53 3.30 34.83
N ARG A 454 -11.36 4.18 35.43
CA ARG A 454 -11.34 5.63 35.21
C ARG A 454 -9.92 6.23 35.28
N ARG A 455 -9.03 5.72 36.14
CA ARG A 455 -7.65 6.21 36.26
C ARG A 455 -6.79 5.85 35.06
N LEU A 456 -7.00 4.68 34.45
CA LEU A 456 -6.32 4.26 33.24
C LEU A 456 -6.90 4.99 32.02
N ALA A 457 -8.21 5.17 31.96
CA ALA A 457 -8.86 5.98 30.93
C ALA A 457 -8.38 7.45 30.96
N ASP A 458 -8.39 8.11 32.12
CA ASP A 458 -7.92 9.50 32.25
C ASP A 458 -6.42 9.66 31.93
N ARG A 459 -5.57 8.65 32.23
CA ARG A 459 -4.11 8.72 32.00
C ARG A 459 -3.67 8.30 30.59
N LEU A 460 -4.29 7.28 30.01
CA LEU A 460 -3.85 6.66 28.75
C LEU A 460 -4.80 6.99 27.60
N LEU A 461 -6.11 6.82 27.82
CA LEU A 461 -7.10 6.97 26.75
C LEU A 461 -7.35 8.43 26.35
N LEU A 462 -7.59 9.31 27.32
CA LEU A 462 -7.91 10.71 27.02
C LEU A 462 -6.78 11.46 26.29
N PRO A 463 -5.50 11.39 26.69
CA PRO A 463 -4.44 12.12 25.98
C PRO A 463 -4.25 11.63 24.54
N TYR A 464 -4.47 10.33 24.30
CA TYR A 464 -4.47 9.76 22.96
C TYR A 464 -5.63 10.30 22.10
N ILE A 465 -6.87 10.29 22.63
CA ILE A 465 -8.03 10.86 21.92
C ILE A 465 -7.87 12.37 21.72
N GLU A 466 -7.32 13.09 22.69
CA GLU A 466 -7.05 14.54 22.60
C GLU A 466 -6.04 14.85 21.50
N LYS A 467 -4.92 14.10 21.41
CA LYS A 467 -3.97 14.19 20.29
C LYS A 467 -4.66 13.95 18.95
N LYS A 468 -5.50 12.91 18.86
CA LYS A 468 -6.23 12.52 17.64
C LYS A 468 -7.24 13.58 17.18
N LEU A 469 -8.09 14.08 18.07
CA LEU A 469 -9.06 15.15 17.78
C LEU A 469 -8.39 16.53 17.56
N GLY A 470 -7.29 16.78 18.28
CA GLY A 470 -6.49 17.99 18.18
C GLY A 470 -5.87 18.18 16.79
N ALA A 471 -5.40 17.10 16.17
CA ALA A 471 -4.80 17.09 14.83
C ALA A 471 -5.78 17.40 13.69
N LEU A 472 -7.09 17.15 13.87
CA LEU A 472 -8.09 17.32 12.82
C LEU A 472 -8.37 18.79 12.46
N THR A 473 -8.62 19.06 11.18
CA THR A 473 -8.97 20.38 10.66
C THR A 473 -10.48 20.59 10.58
N GLY A 474 -10.99 21.57 11.33
CA GLY A 474 -12.39 22.00 11.28
C GLY A 474 -13.38 21.13 12.07
N ALA A 475 -14.60 21.66 12.23
CA ALA A 475 -15.63 21.07 13.09
C ALA A 475 -16.20 19.74 12.56
N LYS A 476 -16.33 19.61 11.23
CA LYS A 476 -16.91 18.43 10.58
C LYS A 476 -16.10 17.16 10.87
N SER A 477 -14.78 17.19 10.66
CA SER A 477 -13.92 16.02 10.85
C SER A 477 -13.83 15.58 12.31
N VAL A 478 -13.93 16.51 13.26
CA VAL A 478 -14.04 16.18 14.70
C VAL A 478 -15.31 15.36 14.98
N LEU A 479 -16.45 15.69 14.35
CA LEU A 479 -17.69 14.92 14.52
C LEU A 479 -17.59 13.54 13.89
N GLU A 480 -17.06 13.44 12.66
CA GLU A 480 -16.83 12.15 11.98
C GLU A 480 -15.91 11.23 12.80
N GLN A 481 -14.89 11.80 13.47
CA GLN A 481 -14.01 11.04 14.36
C GLN A 481 -14.68 10.63 15.68
N ILE A 482 -15.53 11.48 16.27
CA ILE A 482 -16.33 11.13 17.47
C ILE A 482 -17.32 10.00 17.15
N GLU A 483 -18.00 10.09 16.01
CA GLU A 483 -18.93 9.07 15.52
C GLU A 483 -18.19 7.73 15.28
N SER A 484 -17.05 7.78 14.57
CA SER A 484 -16.19 6.61 14.34
C SER A 484 -15.73 5.96 15.65
N LEU A 485 -15.12 6.72 16.57
CA LEU A 485 -14.68 6.20 17.88
C LEU A 485 -15.84 5.61 18.69
N GLY A 486 -16.99 6.27 18.70
CA GLY A 486 -18.18 5.81 19.42
C GLY A 486 -18.82 4.57 18.81
N SER A 487 -18.73 4.38 17.49
CA SER A 487 -19.21 3.17 16.80
C SER A 487 -18.37 1.94 17.15
N ILE A 488 -17.05 2.10 17.28
CA ILE A 488 -16.12 1.03 17.64
C ILE A 488 -16.13 0.79 19.17
N HIS A 489 -16.28 1.85 19.97
CA HIS A 489 -16.25 1.82 21.43
C HIS A 489 -17.46 2.53 22.07
N PRO A 490 -18.67 1.92 22.07
CA PRO A 490 -19.88 2.55 22.61
C PRO A 490 -19.80 3.00 24.08
N ALA A 491 -18.90 2.40 24.87
CA ALA A 491 -18.65 2.80 26.25
C ALA A 491 -18.07 4.22 26.39
N LEU A 492 -17.45 4.80 25.34
CA LEU A 492 -17.01 6.19 25.33
C LEU A 492 -18.17 7.17 25.54
N PHE A 493 -19.37 6.87 25.03
CA PHE A 493 -20.53 7.75 25.16
C PHE A 493 -20.95 7.99 26.61
N GLY A 494 -20.72 7.02 27.51
CA GLY A 494 -20.97 7.17 28.94
C GLY A 494 -19.83 7.82 29.74
N TYR A 495 -18.72 8.18 29.12
CA TYR A 495 -17.52 8.64 29.81
C TYR A 495 -17.46 10.18 29.90
N GLU A 496 -17.82 10.73 31.06
CA GLU A 496 -17.91 12.19 31.32
C GLU A 496 -16.72 13.00 30.76
N SER A 497 -15.49 12.56 31.02
CA SER A 497 -14.28 13.26 30.59
C SER A 497 -14.13 13.28 29.04
N PHE A 498 -14.62 12.24 28.34
CA PHE A 498 -14.67 12.22 26.87
C PHE A 498 -15.77 13.13 26.33
N GLN A 499 -16.94 13.18 26.97
CA GLN A 499 -18.01 14.12 26.59
C GLN A 499 -17.52 15.58 26.68
N GLU A 500 -16.80 15.91 27.75
CA GLU A 500 -16.21 17.25 27.94
C GLU A 500 -15.09 17.53 26.93
N LEU A 501 -14.21 16.57 26.66
CA LEU A 501 -13.17 16.70 25.63
C LEU A 501 -13.77 16.91 24.23
N ALA A 502 -14.79 16.13 23.87
CA ALA A 502 -15.52 16.27 22.60
C ALA A 502 -16.15 17.67 22.47
N ARG A 503 -16.77 18.17 23.54
CA ARG A 503 -17.34 19.53 23.63
C ARG A 503 -16.28 20.61 23.43
N GLN A 504 -15.14 20.50 24.12
CA GLN A 504 -14.04 21.46 24.04
C GLN A 504 -13.40 21.47 22.64
N GLN A 505 -13.11 20.29 22.08
CA GLN A 505 -12.53 20.18 20.75
C GLN A 505 -13.46 20.76 19.68
N LEU A 506 -14.74 20.37 19.67
CA LEU A 506 -15.73 20.89 18.72
C LEU A 506 -15.88 22.42 18.82
N ALA A 507 -15.98 22.96 20.04
CA ALA A 507 -16.05 24.39 20.28
C ALA A 507 -14.79 25.13 19.77
N SER A 508 -13.60 24.59 20.01
CA SER A 508 -12.33 25.20 19.58
C SER A 508 -12.17 25.26 18.05
N LYS A 509 -12.69 24.28 17.30
CA LYS A 509 -12.69 24.32 15.84
C LYS A 509 -13.70 25.34 15.32
N LEU A 510 -14.91 25.37 15.89
CA LEU A 510 -15.95 26.35 15.53
C LEU A 510 -15.54 27.78 15.85
N GLU A 511 -14.78 28.03 16.92
CA GLU A 511 -14.23 29.34 17.26
C GLU A 511 -13.25 29.84 16.18
N ARG A 512 -12.37 28.96 15.67
CA ARG A 512 -11.49 29.27 14.52
C ARG A 512 -12.27 29.58 13.25
N GLU A 513 -13.40 28.90 13.05
CA GLU A 513 -14.38 29.16 11.99
C GLU A 513 -15.35 30.32 12.30
N ARG A 514 -15.11 31.06 13.41
CA ARG A 514 -15.90 32.20 13.91
C ARG A 514 -17.40 31.92 14.08
N TYR A 515 -17.74 30.67 14.39
CA TYR A 515 -19.13 30.18 14.50
C TYR A 515 -20.03 30.66 13.35
N SER A 516 -19.53 30.60 12.11
CA SER A 516 -20.36 30.92 10.93
C SER A 516 -21.70 30.18 11.00
N ILE A 517 -22.81 30.89 10.78
CA ILE A 517 -24.16 30.31 10.79
C ILE A 517 -24.26 29.14 9.81
N THR A 518 -23.56 29.20 8.66
CA THR A 518 -23.59 28.12 7.66
C THR A 518 -22.88 26.86 8.16
N THR A 519 -21.72 26.96 8.82
CA THR A 519 -21.06 25.79 9.40
C THR A 519 -21.82 25.26 10.62
N SER A 520 -22.25 26.16 11.50
CA SER A 520 -23.03 25.81 12.70
C SER A 520 -24.33 25.08 12.30
N SER A 521 -25.01 25.53 11.24
CA SER A 521 -26.19 24.85 10.71
C SER A 521 -25.89 23.45 10.17
N LYS A 522 -24.77 23.27 9.44
CA LYS A 522 -24.35 21.94 8.96
C LYS A 522 -24.05 21.00 10.13
N VAL A 523 -23.30 21.46 11.13
CA VAL A 523 -22.98 20.71 12.35
C VAL A 523 -24.24 20.34 13.14
N LEU A 524 -25.15 21.28 13.38
CA LEU A 524 -26.41 21.02 14.08
C LEU A 524 -27.30 20.04 13.30
N THR A 525 -27.33 20.11 11.97
CA THR A 525 -28.09 19.17 11.12
C THR A 525 -27.49 17.76 11.13
N GLN A 526 -26.16 17.64 11.21
CA GLN A 526 -25.48 16.35 11.33
C GLN A 526 -25.72 15.73 12.72
N LEU A 527 -25.56 16.51 13.79
CA LEU A 527 -25.80 16.06 15.16
C LEU A 527 -27.26 15.63 15.38
N SER A 528 -28.24 16.36 14.85
CA SER A 528 -29.66 16.01 15.00
C SER A 528 -30.06 14.74 14.25
N LYS A 529 -29.45 14.52 13.07
CA LYS A 529 -29.54 13.24 12.36
C LYS A 529 -28.99 12.09 13.21
N LEU A 530 -27.76 12.23 13.74
CA LEU A 530 -27.11 11.20 14.56
C LEU A 530 -27.87 10.91 15.88
N ALA A 531 -28.37 11.94 16.57
CA ALA A 531 -29.22 11.79 17.74
C ALA A 531 -30.52 11.06 17.40
N GLY A 532 -31.15 11.39 16.27
CA GLY A 532 -32.32 10.68 15.75
C GLY A 532 -32.05 9.20 15.48
N GLU A 533 -30.97 8.89 14.77
CA GLU A 533 -30.55 7.52 14.46
C GLU A 533 -30.26 6.71 15.73
N ALA A 534 -29.47 7.25 16.67
CA ALA A 534 -29.19 6.62 17.96
C ALA A 534 -30.46 6.33 18.79
N ARG A 535 -31.43 7.25 18.81
CA ARG A 535 -32.73 7.06 19.46
C ARG A 535 -33.56 5.96 18.77
N THR A 536 -33.53 5.84 17.44
CA THR A 536 -34.25 4.76 16.73
C THR A 536 -33.63 3.38 16.95
N GLN A 537 -32.30 3.29 17.04
CA GLN A 537 -31.59 2.06 17.40
C GLN A 537 -31.94 1.66 18.85
N SER A 538 -31.92 2.63 19.78
CA SER A 538 -32.23 2.41 21.20
C SER A 538 -33.65 1.89 21.47
N ARG A 539 -34.61 2.15 20.56
CA ARG A 539 -35.97 1.60 20.63
C ARG A 539 -36.07 0.14 20.17
N LYS A 540 -35.08 -0.38 19.42
CA LYS A 540 -35.02 -1.77 18.98
C LYS A 540 -34.28 -2.65 20.00
N GLN A 541 -33.20 -2.14 20.58
CA GLN A 541 -32.50 -2.70 21.74
C GLN A 541 -31.98 -1.53 22.60
N PRO A 542 -32.22 -1.51 23.91
CA PRO A 542 -31.67 -0.47 24.78
C PRO A 542 -30.13 -0.64 24.87
N PRO A 543 -29.31 0.33 24.42
CA PRO A 543 -27.87 0.26 24.58
C PRO A 543 -27.50 0.47 26.05
N ALA A 544 -26.34 -0.08 26.46
CA ALA A 544 -25.79 0.16 27.79
C ALA A 544 -25.32 1.62 28.01
N TYR A 545 -25.15 2.39 26.94
CA TYR A 545 -24.62 3.76 26.95
C TYR A 545 -25.41 4.66 25.98
N PRO A 546 -25.86 5.86 26.41
CA PRO A 546 -26.73 6.69 25.58
C PRO A 546 -25.93 7.62 24.65
N ALA A 547 -25.69 7.19 23.42
CA ALA A 547 -25.03 8.02 22.39
C ALA A 547 -25.81 9.30 22.06
N ALA A 548 -27.14 9.25 22.13
CA ALA A 548 -28.01 10.40 21.88
C ALA A 548 -27.73 11.56 22.85
N ASP A 549 -27.52 11.28 24.14
CA ASP A 549 -27.28 12.28 25.17
C ASP A 549 -26.00 13.10 24.89
N LEU A 550 -24.94 12.48 24.36
CA LEU A 550 -23.74 13.20 23.92
C LEU A 550 -24.06 14.09 22.72
N TYR A 551 -24.76 13.60 21.70
CA TYR A 551 -25.07 14.41 20.52
C TYR A 551 -25.95 15.61 20.88
N GLU A 552 -26.93 15.44 21.76
CA GLU A 552 -27.80 16.52 22.28
C GLU A 552 -27.00 17.56 23.12
N LEU A 553 -26.05 17.10 23.94
CA LEU A 553 -25.11 17.97 24.66
C LEU A 553 -24.23 18.79 23.71
N LEU A 554 -23.75 18.17 22.63
CA LEU A 554 -22.96 18.85 21.58
C LEU A 554 -23.83 19.85 20.79
N GLU A 555 -25.07 19.51 20.43
CA GLU A 555 -26.00 20.44 19.77
C GLU A 555 -26.16 21.73 20.58
N LEU A 556 -26.46 21.59 21.87
CA LEU A 556 -26.67 22.70 22.79
C LEU A 556 -25.40 23.55 22.94
N ALA A 557 -24.22 22.93 22.96
CA ALA A 557 -22.94 23.63 23.02
C ALA A 557 -22.68 24.45 21.74
N VAL A 558 -22.93 23.87 20.56
CA VAL A 558 -22.78 24.55 19.25
C VAL A 558 -23.75 25.72 19.14
N TYR A 559 -25.02 25.52 19.51
CA TYR A 559 -26.05 26.56 19.49
C TYR A 559 -25.69 27.72 20.42
N ARG A 560 -25.27 27.46 21.66
CA ARG A 560 -24.82 28.49 22.62
C ARG A 560 -23.60 29.26 22.11
N GLY A 561 -22.62 28.58 21.53
CA GLY A 561 -21.43 29.23 20.95
C GLY A 561 -21.80 30.17 19.80
N MET A 562 -22.59 29.68 18.83
CA MET A 562 -23.07 30.45 17.69
C MET A 562 -23.88 31.69 18.11
N LEU A 563 -24.75 31.59 19.12
CA LEU A 563 -25.51 32.74 19.63
C LEU A 563 -24.64 33.80 20.35
N SER A 564 -23.50 33.38 20.89
CA SER A 564 -22.58 34.26 21.62
C SER A 564 -21.75 35.11 20.64
N GLU A 565 -21.31 34.53 19.54
CA GLU A 565 -20.55 35.21 18.46
C GLU A 565 -21.44 35.84 17.37
N LEU A 566 -22.77 35.77 17.50
CA LEU A 566 -23.71 36.19 16.47
C LEU A 566 -23.65 37.69 16.14
N ASN A 567 -23.15 38.01 14.95
CA ASN A 567 -23.21 39.37 14.39
C ASN A 567 -24.19 39.48 13.20
N LEU A 568 -25.43 39.89 13.50
CA LEU A 568 -26.49 40.17 12.52
C LEU A 568 -26.12 41.21 11.46
N GLU A 569 -25.19 42.13 11.74
CA GLU A 569 -24.77 43.17 10.79
C GLU A 569 -23.88 42.62 9.66
N LYS A 570 -23.25 41.46 9.87
CA LYS A 570 -22.37 40.80 8.88
C LYS A 570 -23.04 39.67 8.10
N LEU A 571 -24.14 39.14 8.62
CA LEU A 571 -24.88 38.01 8.03
C LEU A 571 -25.45 38.36 6.64
N THR A 572 -25.45 37.45 5.67
CA THR A 572 -26.13 37.65 4.37
C THR A 572 -27.48 36.94 4.30
N LYS A 573 -28.34 37.33 3.35
CA LYS A 573 -29.63 36.67 3.12
C LYS A 573 -29.45 35.18 2.79
N ASP A 574 -28.43 34.85 2.00
CA ASP A 574 -28.14 33.47 1.60
C ASP A 574 -27.63 32.63 2.77
N GLN A 575 -26.74 33.18 3.61
CA GLN A 575 -26.27 32.51 4.83
C GLN A 575 -27.44 32.21 5.80
N LEU A 576 -28.40 33.14 5.91
CA LEU A 576 -29.62 32.95 6.69
C LEU A 576 -30.57 31.92 6.05
N GLY A 577 -30.65 31.87 4.72
CA GLY A 577 -31.44 30.86 4.00
C GLY A 577 -30.86 29.44 4.13
N GLN A 578 -29.54 29.32 4.22
CA GLN A 578 -28.82 28.07 4.46
C GLN A 578 -28.90 27.58 5.92
N ALA A 579 -29.48 28.36 6.83
CA ALA A 579 -29.64 28.03 8.25
C ALA A 579 -30.84 27.07 8.48
N THR A 580 -30.75 25.84 7.95
CA THR A 580 -31.79 24.80 7.98
C THR A 580 -32.30 24.46 9.38
N PHE A 581 -31.51 24.65 10.44
CA PHE A 581 -31.99 24.42 11.81
C PHE A 581 -33.10 25.41 12.23
N LEU A 582 -33.17 26.61 11.62
CA LEU A 582 -34.16 27.64 11.99
C LEU A 582 -35.60 27.29 11.60
N SER A 583 -35.81 26.34 10.69
CA SER A 583 -37.15 25.83 10.37
C SER A 583 -37.71 24.86 11.43
N HIS A 584 -36.85 24.29 12.29
CA HIS A 584 -37.20 23.24 13.24
C HIS A 584 -37.70 23.83 14.57
N LYS A 585 -38.89 24.45 14.53
CA LYS A 585 -39.42 25.31 15.62
C LYS A 585 -39.60 24.62 16.98
N ASP A 586 -39.66 23.28 17.05
CA ASP A 586 -39.78 22.57 18.33
C ASP A 586 -38.42 22.30 18.99
N GLN A 587 -37.37 22.01 18.21
CA GLN A 587 -36.00 21.85 18.73
C GLN A 587 -35.45 23.21 19.22
N LEU A 588 -35.76 24.31 18.50
CA LEU A 588 -35.45 25.67 18.94
C LEU A 588 -36.05 26.00 20.31
N LYS A 589 -37.33 25.69 20.55
CA LYS A 589 -37.99 25.92 21.85
C LYS A 589 -37.30 25.15 22.99
N GLN A 590 -36.84 23.92 22.72
CA GLN A 590 -36.11 23.14 23.71
C GLN A 590 -34.80 23.84 24.07
N TRP A 591 -33.96 24.17 23.09
CA TRP A 591 -32.69 24.87 23.35
C TRP A 591 -32.91 26.26 24.00
N GLU A 592 -33.92 27.03 23.58
CA GLU A 592 -34.26 28.34 24.17
C GLU A 592 -34.60 28.25 25.67
N ASN A 593 -35.30 27.20 26.10
CA ASN A 593 -35.60 26.95 27.50
C ASN A 593 -34.32 26.64 28.32
N GLU A 594 -33.31 26.05 27.68
CA GLU A 594 -32.02 25.72 28.28
C GLU A 594 -30.99 26.86 28.20
N LEU A 595 -31.30 27.97 27.53
CA LEU A 595 -30.46 29.18 27.58
C LEU A 595 -30.56 29.82 28.97
N SER A 596 -29.41 30.14 29.56
CA SER A 596 -29.33 30.88 30.83
C SER A 596 -28.88 32.33 30.68
N ASP A 597 -28.07 32.65 29.65
CA ASP A 597 -27.59 34.00 29.39
C ASP A 597 -28.68 34.86 28.68
N PRO A 598 -29.09 36.02 29.24
CA PRO A 598 -29.98 36.96 28.57
C PRO A 598 -29.50 37.41 27.19
N ARG A 599 -28.18 37.51 26.95
CA ARG A 599 -27.62 37.88 25.64
C ARG A 599 -27.88 36.81 24.59
N GLN A 600 -27.70 35.54 24.95
CA GLN A 600 -28.00 34.41 24.05
C GLN A 600 -29.49 34.37 23.72
N LYS A 601 -30.38 34.63 24.70
CA LYS A 601 -31.84 34.73 24.45
C LYS A 601 -32.18 35.85 23.46
N SER A 602 -31.60 37.04 23.66
CA SER A 602 -31.75 38.18 22.73
C SER A 602 -31.25 37.83 21.32
N SER A 603 -30.06 37.23 21.20
CA SER A 603 -29.51 36.74 19.92
C SER A 603 -30.41 35.70 19.25
N ALA A 604 -30.96 34.74 19.99
CA ALA A 604 -31.87 33.71 19.46
C ALA A 604 -33.16 34.33 18.92
N GLN A 605 -33.83 35.16 19.71
CA GLN A 605 -35.09 35.81 19.33
C GLN A 605 -34.91 36.75 18.14
N THR A 606 -33.83 37.52 18.10
CA THR A 606 -33.53 38.42 16.96
C THR A 606 -33.13 37.66 15.70
N LEU A 607 -32.42 36.54 15.80
CA LEU A 607 -32.10 35.67 14.65
C LEU A 607 -33.37 35.01 14.09
N LEU A 608 -34.23 34.48 14.96
CA LEU A 608 -35.47 33.81 14.56
C LEU A 608 -36.46 34.79 13.91
N ALA A 609 -36.62 35.99 14.49
CA ALA A 609 -37.46 37.04 13.89
C ALA A 609 -36.93 37.51 12.52
N LEU A 610 -35.60 37.63 12.35
CA LEU A 610 -34.98 37.97 11.07
C LEU A 610 -35.18 36.85 10.02
N TYR A 611 -35.08 35.58 10.44
CA TYR A 611 -35.35 34.42 9.60
C TYR A 611 -36.82 34.37 9.15
N ASP A 612 -37.76 34.38 10.10
CA ASP A 612 -39.19 34.33 9.80
C ASP A 612 -39.60 35.53 8.91
N TRP A 613 -39.08 36.73 9.15
CA TRP A 613 -39.37 37.90 8.30
C TRP A 613 -38.90 37.75 6.85
N LEU A 614 -37.69 37.23 6.62
CA LEU A 614 -37.10 37.15 5.28
C LEU A 614 -37.47 35.89 4.51
N MET A 615 -37.82 34.79 5.21
CA MET A 615 -38.06 33.47 4.61
C MET A 615 -39.55 33.09 4.55
N LEU A 616 -40.42 33.61 5.41
CA LEU A 616 -41.87 33.38 5.28
C LEU A 616 -42.43 34.10 4.03
N PRO A 617 -43.41 33.50 3.32
CA PRO A 617 -44.00 34.10 2.13
C PRO A 617 -44.77 35.39 2.44
N GLU A 618 -45.51 35.40 3.56
CA GLU A 618 -46.33 36.54 4.01
C GLU A 618 -46.02 36.84 5.50
N PRO A 619 -44.94 37.60 5.80
CA PRO A 619 -44.62 37.99 7.17
C PRO A 619 -45.58 39.08 7.69
N THR A 620 -45.93 39.03 8.97
CA THR A 620 -46.76 40.03 9.66
C THR A 620 -45.99 40.73 10.79
N ALA A 621 -46.48 41.85 11.30
CA ALA A 621 -45.85 42.58 12.41
C ALA A 621 -45.74 41.76 13.72
N ASP A 622 -46.53 40.69 13.87
CA ASP A 622 -46.52 39.80 15.04
C ASP A 622 -45.15 39.18 15.33
N LEU A 623 -44.30 39.02 14.30
CA LEU A 623 -42.94 38.49 14.44
C LEU A 623 -42.04 39.39 15.30
N PHE A 624 -42.35 40.68 15.41
CA PHE A 624 -41.65 41.62 16.30
C PHE A 624 -42.25 41.66 17.71
N GLY A 625 -43.46 41.13 17.93
CA GLY A 625 -44.22 41.28 19.18
C GLY A 625 -43.61 40.62 20.43
N ARG A 626 -42.52 39.85 20.27
CA ARG A 626 -41.74 39.24 21.35
C ARG A 626 -40.40 39.95 21.64
N LEU A 627 -40.06 40.96 20.84
CA LEU A 627 -38.78 41.67 20.91
C LEU A 627 -38.91 43.00 21.67
N ALA A 628 -37.85 43.40 22.37
CA ALA A 628 -37.71 44.74 22.91
C ALA A 628 -37.49 45.78 21.78
N PRO A 629 -37.82 47.08 21.97
CA PRO A 629 -37.63 48.11 20.94
C PRO A 629 -36.22 48.19 20.34
N SER A 630 -35.18 47.98 21.14
CA SER A 630 -33.79 47.91 20.67
C SER A 630 -33.51 46.70 19.77
N GLU A 631 -34.17 45.57 20.03
CA GLU A 631 -34.06 44.34 19.25
C GLU A 631 -34.82 44.44 17.94
N VAL A 632 -36.04 45.01 17.95
CA VAL A 632 -36.80 45.35 16.74
C VAL A 632 -35.95 46.24 15.83
N SER A 633 -35.34 47.30 16.37
CA SER A 633 -34.48 48.20 15.60
C SER A 633 -33.28 47.48 14.98
N ARG A 634 -32.63 46.55 15.74
CA ARG A 634 -31.49 45.74 15.28
C ARG A 634 -31.89 44.78 14.14
N VAL A 635 -33.03 44.11 14.28
CA VAL A 635 -33.58 43.21 13.24
C VAL A 635 -33.92 44.01 11.98
N GLN A 636 -34.67 45.11 12.11
CA GLN A 636 -35.04 45.98 10.99
C GLN A 636 -33.82 46.59 10.27
N GLN A 637 -32.75 46.93 10.99
CA GLN A 637 -31.50 47.39 10.38
C GLN A 637 -30.81 46.27 9.57
N ALA A 638 -30.70 45.07 10.14
CA ALA A 638 -30.10 43.92 9.44
C ALA A 638 -30.91 43.53 8.19
N GLY A 639 -32.23 43.41 8.30
CA GLY A 639 -33.09 43.02 7.18
C GLY A 639 -33.21 44.10 6.10
N ARG A 640 -33.14 45.40 6.44
CA ARG A 640 -32.99 46.46 5.41
C ARG A 640 -31.76 46.21 4.54
N ARG A 641 -30.58 46.03 5.14
CA ARG A 641 -29.36 45.68 4.39
C ARG A 641 -29.52 44.39 3.57
N MET A 642 -30.19 43.36 4.08
CA MET A 642 -30.43 42.12 3.32
C MET A 642 -31.45 42.28 2.17
N LEU A 643 -32.18 43.39 2.10
CA LEU A 643 -33.14 43.74 1.05
C LEU A 643 -32.63 44.84 0.10
N SER A 644 -31.36 45.28 0.20
CA SER A 644 -30.82 46.35 -0.65
C SER A 644 -30.39 45.89 -2.04
N ASP A 645 -29.97 44.64 -2.18
CA ASP A 645 -29.10 44.25 -3.29
C ASP A 645 -29.87 44.02 -4.61
N GLN A 646 -31.16 43.66 -4.51
CA GLN A 646 -32.09 43.56 -5.65
C GLN A 646 -33.51 43.94 -5.23
N LEU A 647 -33.82 45.24 -5.22
CA LEU A 647 -35.12 45.74 -4.79
C LEU A 647 -36.19 45.57 -5.88
N GLU A 648 -37.17 44.70 -5.64
CA GLU A 648 -38.30 44.44 -6.51
C GLU A 648 -39.65 44.79 -5.86
N LEU A 649 -40.68 45.06 -6.68
CA LEU A 649 -42.02 45.40 -6.20
C LEU A 649 -42.65 44.29 -5.34
N LYS A 650 -42.29 43.02 -5.56
CA LYS A 650 -42.77 41.87 -4.76
C LYS A 650 -42.33 41.93 -3.29
N GLU A 651 -41.23 42.62 -2.99
CA GLU A 651 -40.71 42.76 -1.63
C GLU A 651 -41.35 43.95 -0.87
N ALA A 652 -42.25 44.71 -1.49
CA ALA A 652 -42.88 45.89 -0.90
C ALA A 652 -43.65 45.64 0.42
N PRO A 653 -44.39 44.52 0.60
CA PRO A 653 -44.95 44.17 1.91
C PRO A 653 -43.86 43.98 2.96
N ARG A 654 -42.84 43.15 2.64
CA ARG A 654 -41.72 42.86 3.55
C ARG A 654 -40.93 44.11 3.93
N LEU A 655 -40.71 45.01 2.98
CA LEU A 655 -39.99 46.25 3.22
C LEU A 655 -40.80 47.26 4.04
N THR A 656 -42.14 47.22 4.00
CA THR A 656 -42.99 48.08 4.85
C THR A 656 -42.79 47.75 6.34
N LEU A 657 -42.66 46.46 6.69
CA LEU A 657 -42.30 46.00 8.04
C LEU A 657 -40.94 46.54 8.53
N ALA A 658 -40.02 46.81 7.61
CA ALA A 658 -38.67 47.33 7.89
C ALA A 658 -38.64 48.78 8.42
N PHE A 659 -39.77 49.49 8.29
CA PHE A 659 -39.95 50.89 8.67
C PHE A 659 -41.06 51.09 9.71
N LEU A 660 -41.54 50.03 10.36
CA LEU A 660 -42.39 50.17 11.55
C LEU A 660 -41.58 50.81 12.69
N SER A 661 -42.21 51.68 13.48
CA SER A 661 -41.60 52.28 14.67
C SER A 661 -41.34 51.18 15.70
N SER A 662 -40.10 51.10 16.20
CA SER A 662 -39.73 50.08 17.19
C SER A 662 -40.40 50.26 18.56
N SER A 663 -41.06 51.40 18.80
CA SER A 663 -41.89 51.67 19.98
C SER A 663 -43.40 51.55 19.72
N ASP A 664 -43.82 51.47 18.45
CA ASP A 664 -45.23 51.42 18.02
C ASP A 664 -45.32 50.70 16.67
N LEU A 665 -45.59 49.39 16.72
CA LEU A 665 -45.61 48.52 15.54
C LEU A 665 -46.80 48.81 14.59
N GLU A 666 -47.70 49.74 14.91
CA GLU A 666 -48.74 50.23 13.99
C GLU A 666 -48.30 51.47 13.18
N ALA A 667 -47.18 52.11 13.54
CA ALA A 667 -46.73 53.36 12.93
C ALA A 667 -45.57 53.17 11.94
N VAL A 668 -45.81 53.42 10.65
CA VAL A 668 -44.79 53.35 9.58
C VAL A 668 -44.05 54.68 9.41
N ASP A 669 -42.71 54.65 9.37
CA ASP A 669 -41.87 55.73 8.84
C ASP A 669 -41.93 55.77 7.31
N TYR A 670 -43.01 56.36 6.81
CA TYR A 670 -43.23 56.58 5.38
C TYR A 670 -42.15 57.43 4.70
N ALA A 671 -41.43 58.28 5.43
CA ALA A 671 -40.38 59.12 4.85
C ALA A 671 -39.10 58.32 4.62
N GLY A 672 -38.65 57.57 5.63
CA GLY A 672 -37.54 56.63 5.53
C GLY A 672 -37.80 55.56 4.47
N LEU A 673 -39.00 54.99 4.41
CA LEU A 673 -39.38 53.99 3.42
C LEU A 673 -39.22 54.52 1.98
N ILE A 674 -39.71 55.72 1.68
CA ILE A 674 -39.62 56.29 0.32
C ILE A 674 -38.19 56.72 -0.03
N ASP A 675 -37.42 57.29 0.92
CA ASP A 675 -36.01 57.61 0.68
C ASP A 675 -35.17 56.32 0.48
N TYR A 676 -35.52 55.20 1.13
CA TYR A 676 -34.89 53.90 0.89
C TYR A 676 -35.20 53.33 -0.50
N TRP A 677 -36.47 53.34 -0.93
CA TRP A 677 -36.83 53.02 -2.31
C TRP A 677 -36.09 53.92 -3.31
N GLN A 678 -35.83 55.19 -2.98
CA GLN A 678 -35.07 56.10 -3.85
C GLN A 678 -33.60 55.68 -3.98
N GLN A 679 -32.97 55.25 -2.90
CA GLN A 679 -31.56 54.89 -2.87
C GLN A 679 -31.27 53.55 -3.56
N HIS A 680 -32.16 52.56 -3.41
CA HIS A 680 -31.93 51.17 -3.85
C HIS A 680 -32.70 50.74 -5.11
N ALA A 681 -33.63 51.55 -5.63
CA ALA A 681 -34.33 51.22 -6.87
C ALA A 681 -33.43 51.39 -8.11
N HIS A 682 -33.25 50.31 -8.89
CA HIS A 682 -32.54 50.34 -10.19
C HIS A 682 -33.14 51.31 -11.22
N SER A 683 -34.41 51.74 -11.05
CA SER A 683 -35.00 52.79 -11.89
C SER A 683 -36.07 53.60 -11.15
N LYS A 684 -36.25 54.86 -11.55
CA LYS A 684 -37.33 55.73 -11.04
C LYS A 684 -38.74 55.20 -11.34
N GLU A 685 -38.87 54.32 -12.34
CA GLU A 685 -40.15 53.70 -12.67
C GLU A 685 -40.60 52.67 -11.63
N LEU A 686 -39.65 52.02 -10.96
CA LEU A 686 -39.91 51.09 -9.86
C LEU A 686 -40.65 51.82 -8.71
N ILE A 687 -40.19 53.01 -8.33
CA ILE A 687 -40.87 53.89 -7.36
C ILE A 687 -42.28 54.27 -7.81
N TYR A 688 -42.48 54.59 -9.09
CA TYR A 688 -43.82 54.92 -9.59
C TYR A 688 -44.78 53.73 -9.56
N ARG A 689 -44.26 52.50 -9.74
CA ARG A 689 -45.02 51.26 -9.55
C ARG A 689 -45.27 50.96 -8.07
N PHE A 690 -44.33 51.24 -7.18
CA PHE A 690 -44.52 51.17 -5.72
C PHE A 690 -45.63 52.12 -5.25
N PHE A 691 -45.63 53.38 -5.68
CA PHE A 691 -46.72 54.32 -5.36
C PHE A 691 -48.08 53.83 -5.89
N GLN A 692 -48.14 53.19 -7.06
CA GLN A 692 -49.36 52.57 -7.58
C GLN A 692 -49.79 51.33 -6.79
N TRP A 693 -48.84 50.52 -6.32
CA TRP A 693 -49.10 49.35 -5.47
C TRP A 693 -49.77 49.78 -4.16
N THR A 694 -49.25 50.82 -3.49
CA THR A 694 -49.84 51.34 -2.23
C THR A 694 -51.31 51.79 -2.33
N GLU A 695 -51.88 51.98 -3.53
CA GLU A 695 -53.32 52.25 -3.69
C GLU A 695 -54.23 51.07 -3.36
N LYS A 696 -53.68 49.89 -3.07
CA LYS A 696 -54.43 48.68 -2.70
C LYS A 696 -54.15 48.19 -1.27
N GLU A 697 -53.25 48.85 -0.56
CA GLU A 697 -52.64 48.34 0.67
C GLU A 697 -53.16 49.06 1.92
N PRO A 698 -53.57 48.33 2.97
CA PRO A 698 -54.23 48.91 4.14
C PRO A 698 -53.32 49.84 4.95
N ASP A 699 -52.02 49.55 5.00
CA ASP A 699 -51.02 50.34 5.75
C ASP A 699 -50.85 51.77 5.22
N PHE A 700 -51.29 52.02 3.99
CA PHE A 700 -51.13 53.30 3.30
C PHE A 700 -52.47 54.05 3.13
N ILE A 701 -53.61 53.34 3.08
CA ILE A 701 -54.93 53.92 2.82
C ILE A 701 -55.89 53.80 4.01
N LYS A 702 -56.53 54.92 4.33
CA LYS A 702 -57.68 54.99 5.26
C LYS A 702 -58.95 55.38 4.49
N ALA A 703 -60.11 55.30 5.13
CA ALA A 703 -61.42 55.53 4.48
C ALA A 703 -61.62 56.92 3.81
N ARG A 704 -60.70 57.87 4.00
CA ARG A 704 -60.70 59.21 3.37
C ARG A 704 -59.53 59.42 2.37
N GLY A 705 -58.82 58.36 1.99
CA GLY A 705 -57.64 58.40 1.12
C GLY A 705 -56.35 58.02 1.85
N PHE A 706 -55.20 58.30 1.24
CA PHE A 706 -53.90 58.00 1.82
C PHE A 706 -53.70 58.62 3.22
N VAL A 707 -52.93 57.94 4.07
CA VAL A 707 -52.47 58.47 5.37
C VAL A 707 -51.75 59.81 5.14
N PRO A 708 -52.08 60.89 5.89
CA PRO A 708 -51.51 62.22 5.63
C PRO A 708 -49.98 62.28 5.65
N ALA A 709 -49.32 61.51 6.52
CA ALA A 709 -47.87 61.39 6.57
C ALA A 709 -47.30 60.77 5.29
N TYR A 710 -47.89 59.68 4.79
CA TYR A 710 -47.52 59.07 3.51
C TYR A 710 -47.72 60.02 2.33
N ALA A 711 -48.88 60.69 2.26
CA ALA A 711 -49.17 61.67 1.21
C ALA A 711 -48.14 62.83 1.21
N ALA A 712 -47.73 63.31 2.38
CA ALA A 712 -46.68 64.32 2.52
C ALA A 712 -45.29 63.79 2.07
N ALA A 713 -44.95 62.54 2.41
CA ALA A 713 -43.70 61.90 2.01
C ALA A 713 -43.60 61.71 0.47
N VAL A 714 -44.68 61.27 -0.19
CA VAL A 714 -44.75 61.17 -1.67
C VAL A 714 -44.55 62.55 -2.33
N VAL A 715 -45.18 63.61 -1.80
CA VAL A 715 -44.95 64.99 -2.29
C VAL A 715 -43.49 65.44 -2.04
N GLY A 716 -42.92 65.06 -0.89
CA GLY A 716 -41.52 65.30 -0.54
C GLY A 716 -40.53 64.68 -1.53
N TYR A 717 -40.75 63.43 -1.93
CA TYR A 717 -39.93 62.73 -2.93
C TYR A 717 -39.85 63.51 -4.25
N PHE A 718 -40.98 63.95 -4.81
CA PHE A 718 -40.96 64.72 -6.06
C PHE A 718 -40.29 66.10 -5.92
N LYS A 719 -40.35 66.73 -4.74
CA LYS A 719 -39.60 67.97 -4.46
C LYS A 719 -38.08 67.77 -4.39
N LYS A 720 -37.64 66.67 -3.77
CA LYS A 720 -36.24 66.41 -3.42
C LYS A 720 -35.50 65.68 -4.55
N HIS A 721 -36.12 64.67 -5.18
CA HIS A 721 -35.44 63.66 -6.01
C HIS A 721 -35.92 63.56 -7.48
N ASP A 722 -37.15 63.97 -7.81
CA ASP A 722 -37.57 64.08 -9.23
C ASP A 722 -38.53 65.26 -9.53
N ARG A 723 -37.97 66.47 -9.46
CA ARG A 723 -38.68 67.74 -9.76
C ARG A 723 -39.18 67.86 -11.20
N ASN A 724 -38.72 66.98 -12.12
CA ASN A 724 -39.06 67.03 -13.55
C ASN A 724 -39.95 65.86 -14.00
N ALA A 725 -40.32 64.93 -13.11
CA ALA A 725 -41.11 63.74 -13.41
C ALA A 725 -42.36 64.05 -14.27
N PHE A 726 -43.17 65.02 -13.84
CA PHE A 726 -44.43 65.41 -14.50
C PHE A 726 -44.27 66.08 -15.88
N LYS A 727 -43.05 66.50 -16.25
CA LYS A 727 -42.74 67.07 -17.57
C LYS A 727 -42.48 65.99 -18.63
N LYS A 728 -42.09 64.77 -18.22
CA LYS A 728 -41.81 63.66 -19.14
C LYS A 728 -43.13 63.04 -19.63
N ARG A 729 -43.41 63.17 -20.94
CA ARG A 729 -44.66 62.71 -21.58
C ARG A 729 -44.90 61.19 -21.43
N THR A 730 -43.84 60.40 -21.33
CA THR A 730 -43.87 58.95 -21.12
C THR A 730 -44.39 58.60 -19.71
N TYR A 731 -43.75 59.10 -18.65
CA TYR A 731 -44.16 58.85 -17.26
C TYR A 731 -45.58 59.36 -16.98
N ARG A 732 -45.94 60.50 -17.57
CA ARG A 732 -47.30 61.06 -17.44
C ARG A 732 -48.37 60.10 -17.94
N LYS A 733 -48.22 59.52 -19.13
CA LYS A 733 -49.15 58.55 -19.71
C LYS A 733 -49.17 57.19 -19.00
N LEU A 734 -48.00 56.71 -18.57
CA LEU A 734 -47.86 55.36 -18.01
C LEU A 734 -48.21 55.30 -16.52
N TYR A 735 -47.76 56.28 -15.73
CA TYR A 735 -47.81 56.21 -14.27
C TYR A 735 -48.77 57.22 -13.63
N PHE A 736 -48.83 58.46 -14.12
CA PHE A 736 -49.59 59.54 -13.44
C PHE A 736 -51.05 59.66 -13.89
N GLU A 737 -51.35 59.48 -15.18
CA GLU A 737 -52.73 59.53 -15.71
C GLU A 737 -53.51 58.24 -15.44
N LYS A 738 -52.81 57.10 -15.27
CA LYS A 738 -53.39 55.78 -14.93
C LYS A 738 -53.58 55.53 -13.43
N ALA A 739 -53.01 56.37 -12.56
CA ALA A 739 -53.18 56.27 -11.11
C ALA A 739 -54.67 56.32 -10.68
N GLY A 740 -55.00 55.71 -9.54
CA GLY A 740 -56.31 55.77 -8.91
C GLY A 740 -56.64 57.14 -8.31
N PRO A 741 -57.82 57.28 -7.67
CA PRO A 741 -58.32 58.58 -7.20
C PRO A 741 -57.48 59.16 -6.06
N ALA A 742 -56.95 58.33 -5.17
CA ALA A 742 -56.13 58.75 -4.04
C ALA A 742 -54.77 59.30 -4.51
N LEU A 743 -54.07 58.54 -5.35
CA LEU A 743 -52.75 58.94 -5.86
C LEU A 743 -52.84 60.09 -6.87
N LYS A 744 -53.92 60.20 -7.65
CA LYS A 744 -54.21 61.40 -8.46
C LYS A 744 -54.36 62.67 -7.64
N ALA A 745 -54.87 62.61 -6.40
CA ALA A 745 -54.95 63.78 -5.53
C ALA A 745 -53.55 64.23 -5.08
N VAL A 746 -52.73 63.29 -4.62
CA VAL A 746 -51.34 63.53 -4.18
C VAL A 746 -50.46 64.00 -5.34
N TYR A 747 -50.55 63.40 -6.53
CA TYR A 747 -49.82 63.84 -7.71
C TYR A 747 -50.23 65.26 -8.16
N LYS A 748 -51.52 65.63 -8.08
CA LYS A 748 -51.95 67.02 -8.34
C LYS A 748 -51.40 67.99 -7.30
N GLN A 749 -51.24 67.57 -6.04
CA GLN A 749 -50.58 68.37 -5.01
C GLN A 749 -49.09 68.55 -5.30
N ALA A 750 -48.37 67.47 -5.64
CA ALA A 750 -46.97 67.52 -6.05
C ALA A 750 -46.75 68.41 -7.30
N GLU A 751 -47.59 68.28 -8.34
CA GLU A 751 -47.54 69.12 -9.55
C GLU A 751 -47.78 70.61 -9.20
N ARG A 752 -48.75 70.91 -8.32
CA ARG A 752 -49.01 72.28 -7.84
C ARG A 752 -47.80 72.84 -7.09
N GLU A 753 -47.19 72.07 -6.21
CA GLU A 753 -46.08 72.55 -5.38
C GLU A 753 -44.79 72.72 -6.19
N LEU A 754 -44.55 71.88 -7.21
CA LEU A 754 -43.46 71.98 -8.18
C LEU A 754 -43.66 73.03 -9.29
N ALA A 755 -44.88 73.50 -9.52
CA ALA A 755 -45.16 74.53 -10.52
C ALA A 755 -44.36 75.82 -10.26
N SER A 756 -43.86 76.44 -11.33
CA SER A 756 -43.13 77.72 -11.24
C SER A 756 -44.00 78.81 -10.60
N PRO A 757 -43.41 79.83 -9.96
CA PRO A 757 -44.18 80.91 -9.33
C PRO A 757 -45.16 81.59 -10.29
N LEU A 758 -44.76 81.77 -11.55
CA LEU A 758 -45.62 82.29 -12.64
C LEU A 758 -46.79 81.35 -12.97
N ALA A 759 -46.58 80.03 -12.98
CA ALA A 759 -47.65 79.06 -13.25
C ALA A 759 -48.63 78.91 -12.07
N LYS A 760 -48.19 79.16 -10.83
CA LYS A 760 -49.07 79.27 -9.66
C LYS A 760 -49.99 80.49 -9.76
N LEU A 761 -49.46 81.64 -10.18
CA LEU A 761 -50.25 82.86 -10.38
C LEU A 761 -51.29 82.72 -11.52
N PHE A 762 -50.87 82.20 -12.67
CA PHE A 762 -51.72 82.12 -13.88
C PHE A 762 -52.87 81.10 -13.84
N ARG A 763 -52.91 80.20 -12.85
CA ARG A 763 -54.02 79.24 -12.70
C ARG A 763 -55.10 79.69 -11.72
N GLN A 764 -54.87 80.74 -10.94
CA GLN A 764 -55.79 81.20 -9.90
C GLN A 764 -56.75 82.31 -10.37
N ASN A 765 -56.36 83.10 -11.38
CA ASN A 765 -57.22 84.10 -12.03
C ASN A 765 -57.49 83.74 -13.50
N ARG A 766 -58.75 83.39 -13.83
CA ARG A 766 -59.16 82.96 -15.18
C ARG A 766 -60.31 83.80 -15.77
N LYS A 767 -60.30 85.12 -15.54
CA LYS A 767 -61.17 86.12 -16.17
C LYS A 767 -60.40 87.43 -16.38
N GLY A 768 -60.41 87.96 -17.62
CA GLY A 768 -59.97 89.34 -17.93
C GLY A 768 -58.82 89.46 -18.96
N THR A 769 -59.16 89.88 -20.18
CA THR A 769 -58.46 90.83 -21.10
C THR A 769 -56.92 90.72 -21.31
N LEU A 770 -56.40 90.48 -22.52
CA LEU A 770 -56.38 91.28 -23.79
C LEU A 770 -55.30 92.40 -23.85
N ILE A 771 -54.45 92.33 -24.90
CA ILE A 771 -53.72 93.45 -25.56
C ILE A 771 -52.50 93.99 -24.73
N THR A 772 -51.30 94.38 -25.25
CA THR A 772 -50.80 94.78 -26.59
C THR A 772 -49.31 94.41 -26.84
N SER A 773 -48.93 94.28 -28.13
CA SER A 773 -47.71 94.81 -28.84
C SER A 773 -46.36 95.04 -28.09
N LEU A 774 -45.26 94.37 -28.48
CA LEU A 774 -44.24 94.76 -29.50
C LEU A 774 -43.10 95.71 -29.05
N ALA A 775 -41.88 95.15 -28.96
CA ALA A 775 -40.59 95.73 -29.37
C ALA A 775 -39.57 94.55 -29.42
N ALA A 776 -39.03 94.18 -30.59
CA ALA A 776 -37.79 94.71 -31.19
C ALA A 776 -36.55 94.48 -30.28
N ILE A 777 -35.71 93.47 -30.51
CA ILE A 777 -34.62 93.37 -31.53
C ILE A 777 -33.46 94.35 -31.25
N GLY A 778 -32.24 93.81 -31.09
CA GLY A 778 -30.95 94.54 -30.98
C GLY A 778 -29.92 93.72 -30.20
N ILE A 779 -28.98 93.00 -30.84
CA ILE A 779 -27.64 93.46 -31.28
C ILE A 779 -26.75 93.75 -30.04
N VAL A 780 -25.84 92.87 -29.59
CA VAL A 780 -24.58 92.31 -30.17
C VAL A 780 -23.43 93.34 -30.21
N LEU A 781 -22.17 92.88 -30.01
CA LEU A 781 -20.86 93.57 -30.11
C LEU A 781 -20.28 94.19 -28.79
N VAL A 782 -18.95 94.21 -28.50
CA VAL A 782 -17.77 93.40 -28.97
C VAL A 782 -16.51 93.65 -28.07
N THR A 783 -15.34 93.13 -28.46
CA THR A 783 -13.92 93.36 -27.97
C THR A 783 -13.41 92.48 -26.82
N ALA A 784 -12.12 92.09 -26.73
CA ALA A 784 -10.98 91.87 -27.68
C ALA A 784 -9.85 91.16 -26.87
N GLY A 785 -8.80 90.50 -27.38
CA GLY A 785 -8.31 90.15 -28.72
C GLY A 785 -7.26 88.99 -28.59
N ILE A 786 -6.95 88.18 -29.61
CA ILE A 786 -6.01 88.41 -30.75
C ILE A 786 -4.59 87.81 -30.51
N MET A 787 -4.35 86.65 -31.16
CA MET A 787 -3.13 86.17 -31.89
C MET A 787 -1.88 85.69 -31.10
N PHE A 788 -0.98 84.81 -31.61
CA PHE A 788 -0.87 84.08 -32.91
C PHE A 788 -0.14 82.71 -32.75
N SER A 789 -0.21 81.91 -33.82
CA SER A 789 0.44 80.62 -34.16
C SER A 789 2.00 80.55 -34.07
N LEU A 790 2.74 79.44 -34.31
CA LEU A 790 2.50 78.10 -34.93
C LEU A 790 3.69 77.15 -34.61
N SER A 791 3.50 75.84 -34.80
CA SER A 791 4.50 74.79 -35.13
C SER A 791 5.47 74.16 -34.11
N ASP A 792 5.32 72.83 -34.06
CA ASP A 792 6.33 71.73 -34.05
C ASP A 792 6.83 71.09 -32.72
N LYS A 793 7.10 69.79 -32.88
CA LYS A 793 7.51 68.68 -31.97
C LYS A 793 8.26 68.99 -30.66
N GLY A 794 7.97 68.15 -29.66
CA GLY A 794 8.95 67.73 -28.64
C GLY A 794 8.33 67.25 -27.31
N ASP A 795 8.46 65.96 -27.01
CA ASP A 795 8.10 65.21 -25.78
C ASP A 795 7.77 65.97 -24.47
N SER A 796 6.68 65.54 -23.78
CA SER A 796 6.79 64.96 -22.42
C SER A 796 5.48 64.41 -21.82
N LYS A 797 5.54 63.13 -21.40
CA LYS A 797 4.81 62.37 -20.34
C LYS A 797 3.39 62.73 -19.85
N ASN A 798 2.57 61.66 -19.92
CA ASN A 798 1.65 61.08 -18.93
C ASN A 798 0.24 61.65 -18.58
N GLU A 799 -0.70 60.70 -18.70
CA GLU A 799 -1.87 60.37 -17.87
C GLU A 799 -3.32 60.81 -18.20
N GLU A 800 -4.16 59.75 -18.31
CA GLU A 800 -5.61 59.57 -18.15
C GLU A 800 -6.68 60.03 -19.19
N ALA A 801 -7.48 59.02 -19.61
CA ALA A 801 -8.80 59.01 -20.29
C ALA A 801 -8.89 59.62 -21.71
N ILE A 802 -9.67 59.09 -22.68
CA ILE A 802 -11.01 58.46 -22.67
C ILE A 802 -11.15 57.37 -23.78
N LEU A 803 -12.12 56.45 -23.59
CA LEU A 803 -12.77 55.48 -24.53
C LEU A 803 -13.12 56.02 -25.95
N PRO A 804 -13.51 55.23 -27.01
CA PRO A 804 -14.29 53.97 -26.93
C PRO A 804 -14.15 52.85 -28.02
N GLY A 805 -14.59 51.63 -27.68
CA GLY A 805 -15.65 50.91 -28.42
C GLY A 805 -15.32 49.81 -29.45
N ALA A 806 -15.45 48.53 -29.04
CA ALA A 806 -16.13 47.45 -29.80
C ALA A 806 -16.38 46.20 -28.92
N THR A 807 -17.55 45.57 -29.08
CA THR A 807 -17.95 44.22 -28.58
C THR A 807 -17.24 43.09 -29.35
N PRO A 808 -17.07 41.85 -28.81
CA PRO A 808 -18.12 41.10 -28.12
C PRO A 808 -17.76 40.30 -26.84
N THR A 809 -18.85 39.76 -26.27
CA THR A 809 -18.99 38.80 -25.18
C THR A 809 -17.96 37.66 -25.14
N ALA A 810 -17.52 37.30 -23.93
CA ALA A 810 -17.06 35.95 -23.60
C ALA A 810 -17.84 35.47 -22.36
N GLU A 811 -18.25 34.21 -22.37
CA GLU A 811 -19.01 33.58 -21.29
C GLU A 811 -18.07 33.14 -20.16
N ALA A 812 -18.54 33.20 -18.91
CA ALA A 812 -17.83 32.62 -17.78
C ALA A 812 -18.17 31.11 -17.71
N GLY A 813 -17.38 30.30 -18.41
CA GLY A 813 -17.33 28.85 -18.21
C GLY A 813 -16.54 28.48 -16.95
N SER A 814 -16.78 27.28 -16.42
CA SER A 814 -15.96 26.68 -15.36
C SER A 814 -14.81 25.91 -16.00
N ASP A 815 -13.63 26.52 -16.07
CA ASP A 815 -12.43 25.88 -16.63
C ASP A 815 -11.82 24.90 -15.61
N GLU A 816 -12.11 23.61 -15.79
CA GLU A 816 -11.22 22.53 -15.31
C GLU A 816 -9.90 22.60 -16.11
N PRO A 817 -8.72 22.48 -15.48
CA PRO A 817 -7.43 22.61 -16.18
C PRO A 817 -7.23 21.52 -17.25
N ASP A 818 -6.42 21.79 -18.27
CA ASP A 818 -6.14 20.81 -19.34
C ASP A 818 -5.20 19.67 -18.91
N THR A 819 -4.55 19.84 -17.76
CA THR A 819 -3.70 18.83 -17.12
C THR A 819 -3.92 18.83 -15.61
N LEU A 820 -4.18 17.66 -15.03
CA LEU A 820 -4.18 17.45 -13.56
C LEU A 820 -2.92 16.69 -13.17
N VAL A 821 -2.43 16.90 -11.93
CA VAL A 821 -1.25 16.22 -11.40
C VAL A 821 -1.51 15.76 -9.98
N TYR A 822 -1.23 14.50 -9.65
CA TYR A 822 -1.27 13.99 -8.28
C TYR A 822 -0.03 13.15 -7.95
N ALA A 823 0.17 12.84 -6.67
CA ALA A 823 1.25 11.97 -6.20
C ALA A 823 0.70 10.61 -5.78
N GLU A 824 1.33 9.54 -6.26
CA GLU A 824 1.03 8.15 -5.92
C GLU A 824 2.25 7.54 -5.21
N HIS A 825 2.00 6.66 -4.24
CA HIS A 825 3.05 5.99 -3.46
C HIS A 825 3.00 4.49 -3.77
N SER A 826 4.09 3.95 -4.29
CA SER A 826 4.26 2.51 -4.50
C SER A 826 4.87 1.87 -3.25
N GLU A 827 4.24 0.81 -2.75
CA GLU A 827 4.83 -0.03 -1.70
C GLU A 827 6.02 -0.82 -2.26
N ALA A 828 7.02 -1.08 -1.41
CA ALA A 828 8.24 -1.79 -1.78
C ALA A 828 7.95 -3.25 -2.18
N ALA A 829 8.22 -3.60 -3.44
CA ALA A 829 8.25 -4.99 -3.90
C ALA A 829 9.57 -5.68 -3.47
N GLU A 830 9.62 -7.01 -3.54
CA GLU A 830 10.75 -7.81 -3.05
C GLU A 830 12.02 -7.60 -3.89
N GLY A 831 12.81 -6.58 -3.52
CA GLY A 831 14.05 -6.18 -4.18
C GLY A 831 14.18 -4.68 -4.49
N GLU A 832 13.13 -3.89 -4.32
CA GLU A 832 13.08 -2.46 -4.67
C GLU A 832 12.69 -1.58 -3.47
N GLU A 833 13.19 -0.35 -3.41
CA GLU A 833 12.80 0.61 -2.36
C GLU A 833 11.45 1.28 -2.69
N ALA A 834 10.69 1.64 -1.64
CA ALA A 834 9.43 2.35 -1.82
C ALA A 834 9.67 3.70 -2.52
N SER A 835 8.79 4.06 -3.46
CA SER A 835 8.97 5.22 -4.33
C SER A 835 7.70 6.06 -4.44
N THR A 836 7.88 7.38 -4.65
CA THR A 836 6.77 8.28 -5.00
C THR A 836 6.82 8.55 -6.51
N SER A 837 5.66 8.46 -7.15
CA SER A 837 5.47 8.81 -8.56
C SER A 837 4.52 10.01 -8.70
N LEU A 838 4.78 10.88 -9.66
CA LEU A 838 3.88 11.95 -10.07
C LEU A 838 3.09 11.52 -11.31
N VAL A 839 1.77 11.51 -11.21
CA VAL A 839 0.87 11.14 -12.31
C VAL A 839 0.27 12.41 -12.89
N PHE A 840 0.55 12.66 -14.18
CA PHE A 840 -0.01 13.74 -14.98
C PHE A 840 -1.14 13.16 -15.83
N LEU A 841 -2.35 13.70 -15.70
CA LEU A 841 -3.52 13.35 -16.51
C LEU A 841 -3.82 14.47 -17.51
N PHE A 842 -3.99 14.14 -18.78
CA PHE A 842 -4.21 15.07 -19.88
C PHE A 842 -5.59 14.86 -20.53
N LYS A 843 -6.24 15.97 -20.92
CA LYS A 843 -7.46 15.93 -21.76
C LYS A 843 -7.17 15.67 -23.24
N ASP A 844 -5.97 16.01 -23.70
CA ASP A 844 -5.54 15.88 -25.10
C ASP A 844 -4.39 14.86 -25.22
N GLY A 845 -4.57 13.89 -26.12
CA GLY A 845 -3.57 12.87 -26.42
C GLY A 845 -2.33 13.43 -27.11
N ALA A 846 -2.45 14.50 -27.91
CA ALA A 846 -1.31 15.13 -28.57
C ALA A 846 -0.42 15.90 -27.57
N ALA A 847 -1.02 16.62 -26.61
CA ALA A 847 -0.31 17.22 -25.49
C ALA A 847 0.40 16.17 -24.61
N CYS A 848 -0.26 15.03 -24.34
CA CYS A 848 0.35 13.90 -23.63
C CYS A 848 1.58 13.34 -24.37
N ALA A 849 1.46 13.07 -25.68
CA ALA A 849 2.55 12.53 -26.50
C ALA A 849 3.74 13.50 -26.64
N ALA A 850 3.52 14.81 -26.51
CA ALA A 850 4.57 15.83 -26.52
C ALA A 850 5.23 16.06 -25.14
N PHE A 851 4.71 15.47 -24.06
CA PHE A 851 5.15 15.73 -22.69
C PHE A 851 6.30 14.82 -22.24
N ALA A 852 7.54 15.25 -22.50
CA ALA A 852 8.77 14.54 -22.14
C ALA A 852 9.74 15.43 -21.31
N PRO A 853 9.46 15.70 -20.03
CA PRO A 853 10.34 16.49 -19.17
C PRO A 853 11.61 15.74 -18.74
N ASN A 854 12.77 16.37 -18.94
CA ASN A 854 14.07 15.84 -18.50
C ASN A 854 14.44 16.25 -17.05
N THR A 855 13.78 17.28 -16.51
CA THR A 855 13.97 17.79 -15.15
C THR A 855 12.66 18.34 -14.60
N LEU A 856 12.46 18.23 -13.29
CA LEU A 856 11.32 18.85 -12.59
C LEU A 856 11.75 19.44 -11.24
N LYS A 857 11.00 20.42 -10.75
CA LYS A 857 11.18 21.00 -9.40
C LYS A 857 9.89 20.91 -8.61
N ILE A 858 9.99 20.51 -7.35
CA ILE A 858 8.86 20.43 -6.42
C ILE A 858 9.03 21.52 -5.38
N GLN A 859 8.09 22.47 -5.33
CA GLN A 859 8.05 23.56 -4.36
C GLN A 859 6.83 23.39 -3.44
N ALA A 860 7.07 22.95 -2.22
CA ALA A 860 6.04 22.90 -1.19
C ALA A 860 5.76 24.31 -0.61
N PRO A 861 4.55 24.61 -0.09
CA PRO A 861 4.16 25.95 0.35
C PRO A 861 5.01 26.59 1.47
N SER A 862 5.92 25.84 2.09
CA SER A 862 6.79 26.31 3.18
C SER A 862 8.22 25.74 3.15
N ALA A 863 8.70 25.26 1.99
CA ALA A 863 10.04 24.69 1.84
C ALA A 863 10.76 25.23 0.58
N GLU A 864 12.08 25.06 0.52
CA GLU A 864 12.86 25.35 -0.69
C GLU A 864 12.53 24.34 -1.80
N ALA A 865 12.63 24.77 -3.07
CA ALA A 865 12.28 23.94 -4.21
C ALA A 865 13.34 22.85 -4.46
N VAL A 866 12.92 21.58 -4.45
CA VAL A 866 13.79 20.42 -4.68
C VAL A 866 13.79 20.05 -6.16
N GLU A 867 14.98 19.98 -6.77
CA GLU A 867 15.17 19.64 -8.19
C GLU A 867 15.47 18.15 -8.39
N TYR A 868 14.79 17.54 -9.36
CA TYR A 868 14.93 16.14 -9.77
C TYR A 868 15.37 16.09 -11.24
N LYS A 869 16.24 15.14 -11.57
CA LYS A 869 16.89 14.93 -12.87
C LYS A 869 16.91 13.44 -13.17
N GLU A 870 17.18 13.07 -14.43
CA GLU A 870 17.25 11.65 -14.85
C GLU A 870 15.94 10.92 -14.54
N LEU A 871 14.84 11.53 -14.98
CA LEU A 871 13.47 11.08 -14.73
C LEU A 871 13.12 9.88 -15.60
N GLU A 872 12.55 8.83 -15.01
CA GLU A 872 11.91 7.74 -15.74
C GLU A 872 10.43 8.04 -15.97
N LEU A 873 9.98 7.88 -17.22
CA LEU A 873 8.62 8.21 -17.65
C LEU A 873 7.91 7.00 -18.26
N LEU A 874 6.65 6.80 -17.86
CA LEU A 874 5.72 5.84 -18.46
C LEU A 874 4.51 6.62 -19.02
N ALA A 875 4.42 6.72 -20.34
CA ALA A 875 3.35 7.44 -21.04
C ALA A 875 2.32 6.47 -21.64
N ASP A 876 1.05 6.82 -21.50
CA ASP A 876 -0.13 6.06 -21.91
C ASP A 876 -1.16 7.07 -22.46
N CYS A 877 -0.96 7.45 -23.72
CA CYS A 877 -1.68 8.52 -24.40
C CYS A 877 -2.61 7.94 -25.49
N ALA A 878 -3.85 8.41 -25.55
CA ALA A 878 -4.87 7.86 -26.45
C ALA A 878 -4.70 8.32 -27.91
N ASP A 879 -4.76 7.38 -28.87
CA ASP A 879 -4.66 7.64 -30.30
C ASP A 879 -5.95 8.25 -30.89
N THR A 880 -5.91 9.51 -31.31
CA THR A 880 -6.94 10.09 -32.18
C THR A 880 -6.65 9.75 -33.66
N SER A 881 -7.10 8.58 -34.13
CA SER A 881 -6.90 8.15 -35.52
C SER A 881 -8.03 8.60 -36.46
N ASP A 882 -7.72 9.40 -37.49
CA ASP A 882 -8.24 9.17 -38.85
C ASP A 882 -7.56 10.02 -39.95
N ALA A 883 -6.47 9.51 -40.56
CA ALA A 883 -6.02 9.92 -41.91
C ALA A 883 -4.97 8.96 -42.53
N ALA A 884 -5.46 7.94 -43.26
CA ALA A 884 -4.78 7.23 -44.37
C ALA A 884 -3.43 6.49 -44.15
N LEU A 885 -3.48 5.18 -44.44
CA LEU A 885 -2.34 4.26 -44.60
C LEU A 885 -1.38 4.64 -45.75
N ASN A 886 -0.07 4.39 -45.55
CA ASN A 886 0.66 3.42 -46.39
C ASN A 886 1.98 2.93 -45.75
N THR A 887 2.25 1.65 -46.00
CA THR A 887 3.38 0.79 -45.65
C THR A 887 4.78 1.37 -46.00
N VAL A 888 5.90 0.93 -45.41
CA VAL A 888 6.51 -0.43 -45.51
C VAL A 888 7.52 -0.71 -44.38
N ASN A 889 7.53 -1.96 -43.87
CA ASN A 889 8.51 -2.57 -42.96
C ASN A 889 9.72 -3.14 -43.75
N PRO A 890 10.93 -3.28 -43.17
CA PRO A 890 11.27 -4.58 -42.54
C PRO A 890 12.30 -4.59 -41.38
N ASP A 891 11.95 -5.32 -40.32
CA ASP A 891 12.62 -6.54 -39.81
C ASP A 891 14.16 -6.61 -39.58
N GLY A 892 14.54 -6.88 -38.31
CA GLY A 892 15.79 -7.55 -37.86
C GLY A 892 17.11 -6.75 -37.83
N THR A 893 18.02 -6.90 -36.83
CA THR A 893 18.00 -7.67 -35.56
C THR A 893 19.16 -7.21 -34.64
N GLU A 894 19.06 -7.51 -33.33
CA GLU A 894 20.17 -7.68 -32.34
C GLU A 894 21.06 -6.45 -31.98
N GLU A 895 21.07 -6.05 -30.69
CA GLU A 895 22.16 -6.24 -29.68
C GLU A 895 23.41 -5.32 -29.87
N THR A 896 24.09 -4.74 -28.85
CA THR A 896 24.08 -4.92 -27.38
C THR A 896 24.71 -3.70 -26.65
N THR A 897 24.38 -3.52 -25.35
CA THR A 897 25.20 -2.93 -24.23
C THR A 897 25.78 -1.50 -24.26
N GLY A 898 25.69 -0.81 -23.10
CA GLY A 898 26.61 0.27 -22.67
C GLY A 898 27.96 -0.27 -22.16
N SER A 899 28.83 0.46 -21.45
CA SER A 899 28.75 1.81 -20.88
C SER A 899 30.17 2.45 -20.80
N ASP A 900 30.22 3.74 -20.49
CA ASP A 900 31.31 4.58 -19.90
C ASP A 900 32.80 4.16 -19.93
N GLY A 901 33.66 5.17 -20.09
CA GLY A 901 34.85 5.26 -19.20
C GLY A 901 36.18 5.80 -19.73
N SER A 902 36.29 7.13 -19.86
CA SER A 902 37.53 7.93 -19.67
C SER A 902 38.74 7.86 -20.65
N ASN A 903 39.41 9.02 -20.73
CA ASN A 903 40.73 9.40 -21.26
C ASN A 903 41.85 8.32 -21.22
N GLU A 904 42.94 8.35 -22.02
CA GLU A 904 43.69 9.53 -22.48
C GLU A 904 44.62 9.26 -23.70
N SER A 905 44.80 10.26 -24.56
CA SER A 905 45.95 10.57 -25.46
C SER A 905 46.75 9.52 -26.27
N ASN A 906 46.90 9.85 -27.57
CA ASN A 906 48.12 9.74 -28.42
C ASN A 906 48.71 8.38 -28.83
N GLY A 907 49.04 8.27 -30.13
CA GLY A 907 50.12 7.41 -30.64
C GLY A 907 49.84 6.80 -32.02
N SER A 908 50.36 7.40 -33.08
CA SER A 908 50.30 6.85 -34.45
C SER A 908 51.39 5.82 -34.74
N ASP A 909 51.21 5.14 -35.87
CA ASP A 909 52.17 4.40 -36.72
C ASP A 909 51.91 2.88 -36.75
N LEU A 910 51.31 2.33 -37.81
CA LEU A 910 51.90 1.99 -39.13
C LEU A 910 52.99 0.90 -39.04
N VAL A 911 52.74 -0.24 -39.70
CA VAL A 911 53.56 -0.81 -40.82
C VAL A 911 53.04 -2.20 -41.25
N GLU A 912 52.89 -2.35 -42.57
CA GLU A 912 52.97 -3.53 -43.47
C GLU A 912 52.93 -4.96 -42.87
N THR A 913 51.93 -5.79 -43.21
CA THR A 913 51.88 -6.73 -44.36
C THR A 913 53.06 -7.69 -44.51
N ASP A 914 52.79 -9.00 -44.42
CA ASP A 914 52.86 -9.86 -45.62
C ASP A 914 52.09 -11.19 -45.48
N ALA A 915 51.69 -11.78 -46.62
CA ALA A 915 51.13 -13.14 -46.71
C ALA A 915 52.22 -14.14 -47.18
N PRO A 916 51.98 -15.48 -47.18
CA PRO A 916 51.56 -16.07 -48.47
C PRO A 916 50.71 -17.37 -48.41
N ILE A 917 49.60 -17.35 -49.17
CA ILE A 917 49.21 -18.26 -50.29
C ILE A 917 49.46 -19.80 -50.21
N SER A 918 48.35 -20.54 -50.43
CA SER A 918 48.03 -21.93 -50.88
C SER A 918 48.97 -22.61 -51.96
N PRO A 919 48.76 -23.87 -52.49
CA PRO A 919 47.51 -24.67 -52.57
C PRO A 919 47.51 -26.23 -52.67
N ALA A 920 46.27 -26.79 -52.65
CA ALA A 920 45.70 -27.93 -53.42
C ALA A 920 46.19 -29.41 -53.31
N ALA A 921 45.22 -30.33 -53.09
CA ALA A 921 44.92 -31.49 -53.97
C ALA A 921 43.64 -32.30 -53.54
N THR A 922 42.76 -32.60 -54.48
CA THR A 922 41.68 -33.66 -54.47
C THR A 922 42.20 -34.92 -55.22
N PRO A 923 41.51 -36.10 -55.36
CA PRO A 923 40.05 -36.33 -55.41
C PRO A 923 39.46 -37.66 -54.83
N SER A 924 38.11 -37.74 -54.87
CA SER A 924 37.19 -38.91 -55.08
C SER A 924 37.36 -40.26 -54.36
N GLU A 925 36.29 -40.78 -53.72
CA GLU A 925 35.28 -41.68 -54.36
C GLU A 925 34.09 -42.02 -53.41
N THR A 926 32.87 -41.85 -53.93
CA THR A 926 31.59 -42.48 -53.51
C THR A 926 31.30 -43.66 -54.49
N PRO A 927 30.30 -44.60 -54.36
CA PRO A 927 28.88 -44.27 -54.05
C PRO A 927 27.88 -45.39 -53.61
N ILE A 928 26.57 -45.01 -53.57
CA ILE A 928 25.28 -45.80 -53.55
C ILE A 928 25.05 -46.80 -52.38
N THR A 929 23.83 -46.98 -51.83
CA THR A 929 22.53 -47.19 -52.52
C THR A 929 21.29 -46.59 -51.86
N ASP A 930 20.27 -46.29 -52.68
CA ASP A 930 18.95 -45.73 -52.36
C ASP A 930 17.95 -46.66 -51.63
N GLY A 931 16.90 -46.06 -51.08
CA GLY A 931 15.64 -46.71 -50.68
C GLY A 931 14.53 -45.68 -50.41
N SER A 932 13.70 -45.38 -51.40
CA SER A 932 12.80 -44.21 -51.43
C SER A 932 11.30 -44.54 -51.28
N SER A 933 10.54 -43.53 -50.84
CA SER A 933 9.10 -43.29 -51.09
C SER A 933 8.03 -44.18 -50.44
N ALA A 934 7.06 -43.54 -49.75
CA ALA A 934 5.71 -43.32 -50.30
C ALA A 934 4.84 -42.41 -49.40
N THR A 935 4.06 -41.53 -50.03
CA THR A 935 3.00 -40.70 -49.43
C THR A 935 1.64 -41.41 -49.43
N GLY A 936 0.73 -41.06 -48.49
CA GLY A 936 -0.62 -41.65 -48.43
C GLY A 936 -1.63 -40.81 -47.62
N ASN A 937 -2.64 -40.29 -48.33
CA ASN A 937 -3.65 -39.30 -47.95
C ASN A 937 -4.66 -39.64 -46.81
N GLN A 938 -5.23 -38.55 -46.28
CA GLN A 938 -6.66 -38.31 -45.91
C GLN A 938 -7.32 -39.03 -44.72
N ALA A 939 -7.64 -38.20 -43.72
CA ALA A 939 -8.98 -37.90 -43.18
C ALA A 939 -10.03 -39.02 -43.03
N ASP A 940 -10.53 -39.16 -41.80
CA ASP A 940 -11.98 -39.31 -41.57
C ASP A 940 -12.40 -38.55 -40.29
N ALA A 941 -13.69 -38.27 -40.14
CA ALA A 941 -14.26 -37.45 -39.07
C ALA A 941 -15.56 -38.07 -38.50
N GLY A 942 -15.90 -37.69 -37.26
CA GLY A 942 -17.13 -38.11 -36.56
C GLY A 942 -16.84 -38.89 -35.26
N GLU A 943 -17.63 -38.79 -34.20
CA GLU A 943 -18.91 -38.07 -34.06
C GLU A 943 -19.28 -37.90 -32.57
N THR A 944 -20.03 -36.84 -32.20
CA THR A 944 -20.93 -36.70 -31.01
C THR A 944 -20.30 -36.78 -29.60
N THR A 945 -20.75 -36.13 -28.49
CA THR A 945 -21.80 -35.14 -28.09
C THR A 945 -21.46 -34.66 -26.64
N ASP A 946 -22.01 -33.63 -25.98
CA ASP A 946 -23.14 -32.72 -26.28
C ASP A 946 -23.04 -31.34 -25.55
N SER A 947 -23.82 -30.37 -26.05
CA SER A 947 -24.62 -29.28 -25.41
C SER A 947 -24.25 -28.47 -24.14
N ALA A 948 -24.73 -27.20 -24.20
CA ALA A 948 -25.03 -26.19 -23.15
C ALA A 948 -23.91 -25.19 -22.76
N THR A 949 -23.99 -23.89 -23.12
CA THR A 949 -24.62 -22.76 -22.36
C THR A 949 -24.33 -22.79 -20.85
N ASP A 950 -23.73 -21.76 -20.24
CA ASP A 950 -24.26 -20.39 -20.23
C ASP A 950 -23.20 -19.30 -19.95
N THR A 951 -23.57 -18.02 -20.08
CA THR A 951 -22.67 -16.86 -19.96
C THR A 951 -23.04 -15.96 -18.77
N SER A 952 -22.18 -15.81 -17.76
CA SER A 952 -22.13 -14.61 -16.90
C SER A 952 -20.86 -14.52 -16.01
N PRO A 953 -20.38 -13.30 -15.68
CA PRO A 953 -19.12 -13.07 -14.96
C PRO A 953 -19.30 -12.77 -13.46
N GLN A 954 -18.23 -12.92 -12.67
CA GLN A 954 -18.13 -12.43 -11.29
C GLN A 954 -16.65 -12.26 -10.87
N PRO A 955 -16.32 -11.44 -9.84
CA PRO A 955 -16.12 -10.00 -10.05
C PRO A 955 -14.75 -9.49 -9.57
N SER A 956 -14.28 -8.38 -10.16
CA SER A 956 -13.11 -7.64 -9.69
C SER A 956 -13.42 -6.81 -8.43
N PRO A 957 -12.49 -6.67 -7.46
CA PRO A 957 -12.69 -5.82 -6.29
C PRO A 957 -12.42 -4.34 -6.59
N SER A 958 -13.48 -3.53 -6.56
CA SER A 958 -13.55 -2.11 -6.18
C SER A 958 -12.30 -1.21 -6.36
N SER A 959 -12.30 -0.41 -7.43
CA SER A 959 -11.63 0.90 -7.47
C SER A 959 -12.63 2.02 -7.12
N THR A 960 -12.29 2.88 -6.16
CA THR A 960 -13.15 4.02 -5.76
C THR A 960 -12.63 5.37 -6.32
N ALA A 961 -11.87 5.32 -7.43
CA ALA A 961 -11.21 6.48 -8.04
C ALA A 961 -11.80 6.91 -9.40
N ASP A 962 -12.46 6.00 -10.12
CA ASP A 962 -12.84 6.19 -11.54
C ASP A 962 -14.01 7.16 -11.80
N THR A 963 -14.46 7.92 -10.80
CA THR A 963 -15.54 8.92 -10.96
C THR A 963 -15.10 10.38 -10.81
N LEU A 964 -13.82 10.64 -10.50
CA LEU A 964 -13.28 12.01 -10.37
C LEU A 964 -12.52 12.51 -11.61
N PHE A 965 -12.10 11.62 -12.52
CA PHE A 965 -11.18 11.95 -13.62
C PHE A 965 -11.71 11.62 -15.02
N ALA A 966 -13.03 11.45 -15.17
CA ALA A 966 -13.67 10.94 -16.40
C ALA A 966 -13.46 11.76 -17.69
N ASN A 967 -12.81 12.93 -17.62
CA ASN A 967 -12.50 13.81 -18.76
C ASN A 967 -11.02 13.74 -19.21
N TYR A 968 -10.18 12.88 -18.61
CA TYR A 968 -8.73 12.82 -18.88
C TYR A 968 -8.34 11.41 -19.34
N GLU A 969 -8.39 11.17 -20.65
CA GLU A 969 -8.21 9.85 -21.27
C GLU A 969 -6.73 9.48 -21.51
N SER A 970 -5.78 10.36 -21.19
CA SER A 970 -4.35 10.18 -21.45
C SER A 970 -3.52 10.51 -20.20
N ARG A 971 -2.42 9.78 -19.95
CA ARG A 971 -1.60 9.95 -18.74
C ARG A 971 -0.10 9.79 -18.97
N VAL A 972 0.70 10.46 -18.13
CA VAL A 972 2.15 10.25 -18.02
C VAL A 972 2.51 10.11 -16.54
N VAL A 973 3.18 9.01 -16.18
CA VAL A 973 3.71 8.76 -14.83
C VAL A 973 5.20 9.07 -14.82
N ILE A 974 5.66 9.86 -13.86
CA ILE A 974 7.07 10.18 -13.64
C ILE A 974 7.50 9.62 -12.30
N GLN A 975 8.49 8.73 -12.30
CA GLN A 975 9.04 8.18 -11.05
C GLN A 975 10.08 9.14 -10.45
N LEU A 976 10.04 9.35 -9.12
CA LEU A 976 11.03 10.19 -8.42
C LEU A 976 12.22 9.40 -7.85
N GLY A 977 12.26 8.08 -8.03
CA GLY A 977 13.35 7.18 -7.63
C GLY A 977 13.56 7.00 -6.11
N LYS A 978 12.69 7.58 -5.28
CA LYS A 978 12.72 7.49 -3.81
C LYS A 978 11.35 7.87 -3.24
N GLN A 979 11.07 7.45 -2.00
CA GLN A 979 9.87 7.89 -1.27
C GLN A 979 9.99 9.37 -0.85
N VAL A 980 8.98 10.16 -1.20
CA VAL A 980 8.87 11.60 -0.87
C VAL A 980 7.43 11.93 -0.50
N GLU A 981 7.20 12.42 0.70
CA GLU A 981 5.92 13.05 1.05
C GLU A 981 5.82 14.43 0.39
N ILE A 982 4.86 14.60 -0.51
CA ILE A 982 4.60 15.89 -1.17
C ILE A 982 3.30 16.48 -0.60
N PRO A 983 3.34 17.62 0.11
CA PRO A 983 2.14 18.25 0.65
C PRO A 983 1.13 18.63 -0.46
N GLY A 984 -0.16 18.54 -0.15
CA GLY A 984 -1.21 19.12 -1.00
C GLY A 984 -0.98 20.61 -1.25
N ASP A 985 -1.42 21.12 -2.40
CA ASP A 985 -1.16 22.47 -2.90
C ASP A 985 0.33 22.79 -3.23
N SER A 986 1.21 21.79 -3.29
CA SER A 986 2.58 21.97 -3.80
C SER A 986 2.59 22.31 -5.31
N ALA A 987 3.54 23.14 -5.72
CA ALA A 987 3.77 23.49 -7.12
C ALA A 987 4.83 22.56 -7.74
N ILE A 988 4.49 21.95 -8.88
CA ILE A 988 5.39 21.15 -9.70
C ILE A 988 5.79 22.00 -10.91
N LEU A 989 7.06 22.37 -10.99
CA LEU A 989 7.62 23.24 -12.02
C LEU A 989 8.40 22.42 -13.03
N ILE A 990 8.00 22.50 -14.30
CA ILE A 990 8.63 21.83 -15.43
C ILE A 990 8.95 22.88 -16.49
N GLY A 991 10.24 23.19 -16.65
CA GLY A 991 10.67 24.34 -17.45
C GLY A 991 10.13 25.65 -16.90
N GLU A 992 9.30 26.35 -17.68
CA GLU A 992 8.60 27.57 -17.28
C GLU A 992 7.14 27.32 -16.84
N THR A 993 6.66 26.08 -16.90
CA THR A 993 5.25 25.72 -16.62
C THR A 993 5.06 25.28 -15.17
N GLU A 994 4.07 25.86 -14.48
CA GLU A 994 3.64 25.48 -13.12
C GLU A 994 2.37 24.61 -13.18
N TYR A 995 2.46 23.41 -12.59
CA TYR A 995 1.32 22.54 -12.32
C TYR A 995 1.06 22.49 -10.81
N ARG A 996 -0.21 22.45 -10.38
CA ARG A 996 -0.56 22.34 -8.97
C ARG A 996 -0.93 20.91 -8.60
N LEU A 997 -0.35 20.41 -7.52
CA LEU A 997 -0.64 19.08 -7.01
C LEU A 997 -2.08 19.02 -6.50
N THR A 998 -2.90 18.26 -7.22
CA THR A 998 -4.27 17.90 -6.88
C THR A 998 -4.24 16.82 -5.80
N LYS A 999 -5.00 17.04 -4.73
CA LYS A 999 -5.07 16.09 -3.63
C LYS A 999 -6.12 15.01 -3.92
N LEU A 1000 -5.68 13.75 -3.96
CA LEU A 1000 -6.53 12.56 -3.87
C LEU A 1000 -7.09 12.38 -2.45
#